data_AF-A0A7Y6PPG8-F1
#
_entry.id   AF-A0A7Y6PPG8-F1
#
_cell.length_a   1.000
_cell.length_b   1.000
_cell.length_c   1.000
_cell.angle_alpha   90.00
_cell.angle_beta   90.00
_cell.angle_gamma   90.00
#
_symmetry.space_group_name_H-M   'P 1'
#
loop_
_entity.id
_entity.type
_entity.pdbx_description
1 polymer ?
#
loop_
_entity_poly.entity_id
_entity_poly.type
_entity_poly.pdbx_seq_one_letter_code
_entity_poly.pdbx_strand_id
1 'polypeptide(L)'
;MRFLGVFAAAGLVACAGGGSPLDDGTSTVTSRDARGVPRMLVANGQFADTPRAHVERLAARFGVLPTALPELAELGDIRLAHARVTRIAQSIDGLPIWGGELRVLERDSGELKALAGTLVGTTAARTPKRFIDDEAGAIAKAMRRAGNTVVERSLARQVWYRSGNALVAAWVVDAYTSKPGGTSDANRTIIAGDDGRILEHYSLTADVAFDYRVFAETTGEKHPLDGPTADFSPHPTGMPGVPFPPYVPPSLVRVDSLNSLGDPWLDADATTTSGNNVDAYADPNGDNGPTGAGFRATTTSALAFDRVYDTSAEPLVSQTQQMASITSLFYVINWLHDFWYDNGFTEVAGNAQRRNYERGGVEGDPILAEAQDDVYGGSRNNANMATPDDGLSPRMQVYLWRGKQTRTLTLSPSGRTPIAGGAAFGVGRYTVTAPVVLGVDGAGANPNDGCEPFTGDLTGKIVLVDRGNCTYKRKVLDAQNANAMGVLIADNMASSTPPSLGDDAAITETITIAAMSITQAEGVAVKADLAAGPVTATMHREVSQELDGALDSTLIAHEYGHYLHHRLSLCGNAMCRAMSEGWGDFTALMLLARPNDNLDGAFPISVYSTQSYVTDPGYYGIRRAPYSVNPDINGLSYRHMANGEPLPTGNFLASNQNSEVHNAGEVWAEALWEVYVALQKAGTDFLAARAKMARYVVAGLAMTPTEASPMEVRDALLAVAAAESQADHDVMLAAFARRGFGSCAEPPPSASASFVGLVESTIIAGKPELEVLGIDDGCDQDGVLDRGELGVAHIKVTNKGHAPLGNVAVTASATTPDIVFYDNANLEGPAAAKPIGVGDLAPGEVKELYVWVGFTRYEPGVSDPVAGDLQLAVSADNACEQSVSFPLASRLNVDDVAEASTTDTFDATDSTWIASSPIWQHVRPTPLDGEWHGDDAAQIDFAVLQTPRLKASASEPVRVSFEHRYSFEYSDGTAYDGAVIELVTVDGDSELLRDISEFASPSYTGVIAGTDNPLMGREGYVGKNPGYPATETVTLDLGDELAGQEFYLRFIIGTDPGTSDQGWTIDNVAFTGIVGKPFPSQVGDDGDCSGEGPDMEIHSGGGGCCDAGSAGGSGALSLVALALVLRRRRR
;
A
#
# COMPACT_ATOMS: atom_id res chain seq x y z
N MET A 1 31.11 7.59 51.20
CA MET A 1 31.83 8.71 50.56
C MET A 1 31.89 8.42 49.06
N ARG A 2 31.04 9.11 48.30
CA ARG A 2 31.31 9.81 47.04
C ARG A 2 32.04 9.04 45.90
N PHE A 3 31.37 8.65 44.79
CA PHE A 3 30.98 9.41 43.57
C PHE A 3 32.08 9.69 42.54
N LEU A 4 31.68 9.50 41.26
CA LEU A 4 32.09 10.09 39.95
C LEU A 4 33.61 10.13 39.61
N GLY A 5 34.08 10.06 38.37
CA GLY A 5 33.49 10.00 37.04
C GLY A 5 34.60 10.23 35.97
N VAL A 6 34.25 9.96 34.71
CA VAL A 6 34.71 10.62 33.47
C VAL A 6 36.09 10.30 32.84
N PHE A 7 35.98 9.84 31.57
CA PHE A 7 36.77 10.08 30.35
C PHE A 7 38.05 10.96 30.37
N ALA A 8 39.10 10.55 29.63
CA ALA A 8 39.45 11.09 28.30
C ALA A 8 40.96 10.98 27.93
N ALA A 9 41.19 10.43 26.72
CA ALA A 9 42.21 10.74 25.69
C ALA A 9 43.68 11.09 26.05
N ALA A 10 44.61 10.33 25.44
CA ALA A 10 45.56 10.83 24.41
C ALA A 10 46.64 9.77 24.13
N GLY A 11 46.89 9.50 22.85
CA GLY A 11 47.90 8.55 22.40
C GLY A 11 49.34 9.10 22.45
N LEU A 12 50.32 8.19 22.31
CA LEU A 12 51.38 8.23 21.30
C LEU A 12 52.30 7.00 21.47
N VAL A 13 52.43 6.23 20.39
CA VAL A 13 53.66 5.64 19.81
C VAL A 13 54.81 5.23 20.77
N ALA A 14 55.10 3.92 20.86
CA ALA A 14 56.33 3.32 20.29
C ALA A 14 56.63 1.91 20.85
N CYS A 15 56.67 0.94 19.91
CA CYS A 15 57.64 -0.15 19.77
C CYS A 15 57.90 -1.18 20.90
N ALA A 16 57.41 -2.38 20.58
CA ALA A 16 58.15 -3.66 20.52
C ALA A 16 58.34 -4.49 21.81
N GLY A 17 57.70 -5.67 21.81
CA GLY A 17 58.19 -6.86 22.51
C GLY A 17 57.12 -7.87 22.96
N GLY A 18 56.73 -8.80 22.08
CA GLY A 18 55.97 -10.01 22.47
C GLY A 18 55.10 -10.57 21.34
N GLY A 19 55.68 -11.42 20.48
CA GLY A 19 55.09 -11.89 19.23
C GLY A 19 53.81 -12.73 19.37
N SER A 20 52.90 -12.50 18.44
CA SER A 20 51.65 -13.23 18.19
C SER A 20 51.93 -14.61 17.58
N PRO A 21 51.22 -15.70 17.98
CA PRO A 21 51.48 -17.05 17.49
C PRO A 21 50.85 -17.36 16.11
N LEU A 22 50.73 -16.38 15.20
CA LEU A 22 49.92 -16.52 13.98
C LEU A 22 50.67 -16.15 12.70
N ASP A 23 51.93 -16.53 12.55
CA ASP A 23 52.63 -16.45 11.26
C ASP A 23 53.31 -17.77 10.94
N ASP A 24 52.76 -18.51 9.96
CA ASP A 24 53.46 -19.62 9.30
C ASP A 24 54.22 -19.13 8.06
N GLY A 25 54.24 -17.82 7.79
CA GLY A 25 55.08 -17.13 6.80
C GLY A 25 54.91 -17.59 5.34
N THR A 26 53.99 -18.52 5.08
CA THR A 26 53.97 -19.29 3.83
C THR A 26 52.60 -19.32 3.18
N SER A 27 51.53 -18.86 3.83
CA SER A 27 50.18 -18.86 3.26
C SER A 27 49.61 -17.45 3.03
N THR A 28 48.96 -17.22 1.87
CA THR A 28 48.27 -15.99 1.49
C THR A 28 46.77 -16.22 1.33
N VAL A 29 45.95 -15.32 1.87
CA VAL A 29 44.49 -15.33 1.73
C VAL A 29 44.12 -14.74 0.37
N THR A 30 43.41 -15.49 -0.46
CA THR A 30 42.98 -15.03 -1.80
C THR A 30 41.49 -14.70 -1.88
N SER A 31 40.68 -15.16 -0.92
CA SER A 31 39.26 -14.78 -0.80
C SER A 31 38.76 -14.88 0.64
N ARG A 32 37.73 -14.08 0.99
CA ARG A 32 37.07 -14.03 2.31
C ARG A 32 35.55 -14.16 2.17
N ASP A 33 34.87 -14.61 3.23
CA ASP A 33 33.42 -14.58 3.35
C ASP A 33 32.93 -13.18 3.80
N ALA A 34 31.60 -12.98 3.85
CA ALA A 34 30.98 -11.70 4.26
C ALA A 34 31.34 -11.24 5.70
N ARG A 35 31.95 -12.11 6.52
CA ARG A 35 32.41 -11.83 7.89
C ARG A 35 33.93 -11.61 7.96
N GLY A 36 34.60 -11.54 6.81
CA GLY A 36 36.04 -11.37 6.72
C GLY A 36 36.86 -12.63 6.98
N VAL A 37 36.24 -13.81 7.11
CA VAL A 37 36.94 -15.08 7.34
C VAL A 37 37.45 -15.65 6.00
N PRO A 38 38.71 -16.12 5.89
CA PRO A 38 39.23 -16.73 4.66
C PRO A 38 38.36 -17.87 4.12
N ARG A 39 38.13 -17.88 2.80
CA ARG A 39 37.50 -19.00 2.06
C ARG A 39 38.50 -19.74 1.16
N MET A 40 39.65 -19.14 0.90
CA MET A 40 40.76 -19.75 0.16
C MET A 40 42.10 -19.25 0.70
N LEU A 41 42.98 -20.19 1.00
CA LEU A 41 44.36 -19.98 1.38
C LEU A 41 45.26 -20.62 0.33
N VAL A 42 46.22 -19.89 -0.21
CA VAL A 42 47.27 -20.40 -1.10
C VAL A 42 48.56 -20.48 -0.32
N ALA A 43 49.27 -21.60 -0.37
CA ALA A 43 50.50 -21.81 0.40
C ALA A 43 51.72 -22.02 -0.51
N ASN A 44 52.84 -21.41 -0.11
CA ASN A 44 54.15 -21.41 -0.75
C ASN A 44 55.21 -22.03 0.18
N GLY A 45 54.95 -23.21 0.75
CA GLY A 45 55.87 -23.88 1.67
C GLY A 45 55.76 -25.41 1.66
N GLN A 46 56.90 -26.10 1.87
CA GLN A 46 56.99 -27.56 1.97
C GLN A 46 56.61 -28.03 3.36
N PHE A 47 55.36 -28.47 3.52
CA PHE A 47 54.90 -29.22 4.69
C PHE A 47 54.56 -30.63 4.21
N ALA A 48 55.26 -31.66 4.68
CA ALA A 48 54.92 -33.05 4.35
C ALA A 48 53.92 -33.58 5.39
N ASP A 49 52.65 -33.20 5.26
CA ASP A 49 51.59 -33.72 6.13
C ASP A 49 50.48 -34.39 5.31
N THR A 50 49.43 -34.86 5.98
CA THR A 50 48.22 -35.34 5.34
C THR A 50 47.27 -34.18 5.02
N PRO A 51 46.37 -34.32 4.03
CA PRO A 51 45.35 -33.31 3.72
C PRO A 51 44.56 -32.86 4.95
N ARG A 52 44.15 -33.82 5.80
CA ARG A 52 43.49 -33.53 7.07
C ARG A 52 44.36 -32.69 8.01
N ALA A 53 45.63 -33.04 8.20
CA ALA A 53 46.53 -32.30 9.09
C ALA A 53 46.78 -30.85 8.60
N HIS A 54 46.70 -30.60 7.30
CA HIS A 54 46.72 -29.23 6.77
C HIS A 54 45.52 -28.39 7.22
N VAL A 55 44.31 -28.98 7.24
CA VAL A 55 43.10 -28.31 7.76
C VAL A 55 43.22 -28.04 9.25
N GLU A 56 43.61 -29.04 10.05
CA GLU A 56 43.72 -28.92 11.51
C GLU A 56 44.72 -27.84 11.91
N ARG A 57 45.86 -27.76 11.21
CA ARG A 57 46.88 -26.73 11.44
C ARG A 57 46.39 -25.32 11.09
N LEU A 58 45.64 -25.18 10.01
CA LEU A 58 45.16 -23.88 9.51
C LEU A 58 43.79 -23.47 10.07
N ALA A 59 43.18 -24.28 10.95
CA ALA A 59 41.84 -24.07 11.48
C ALA A 59 41.62 -22.66 12.07
N ALA A 60 42.60 -22.15 12.82
CA ALA A 60 42.53 -20.82 13.42
C ALA A 60 42.46 -19.70 12.37
N ARG A 61 43.00 -19.90 11.15
CA ARG A 61 42.86 -18.95 10.04
C ARG A 61 41.43 -18.88 9.53
N PHE A 62 40.68 -19.97 9.60
CA PHE A 62 39.25 -20.01 9.31
C PHE A 62 38.38 -19.63 10.52
N GLY A 63 38.97 -19.06 11.58
CA GLY A 63 38.23 -18.62 12.76
C GLY A 63 37.74 -19.75 13.66
N VAL A 64 38.29 -20.97 13.52
CA VAL A 64 37.91 -22.13 14.34
C VAL A 64 39.07 -22.53 15.25
N LEU A 65 38.81 -22.60 16.57
CA LEU A 65 39.81 -23.07 17.53
C LEU A 65 40.11 -24.57 17.32
N PRO A 66 41.36 -25.03 17.50
CA PRO A 66 41.68 -26.46 17.38
C PRO A 66 40.85 -27.37 18.29
N THR A 67 40.43 -26.89 19.45
CA THR A 67 39.54 -27.62 20.39
C THR A 67 38.08 -27.65 19.96
N ALA A 68 37.70 -26.85 18.96
CA ALA A 68 36.34 -26.75 18.43
C ALA A 68 36.26 -27.27 16.98
N LEU A 69 37.22 -28.10 16.55
CA LEU A 69 37.19 -28.68 15.21
C LEU A 69 36.01 -29.65 15.04
N PRO A 70 35.32 -29.62 13.89
CA PRO A 70 34.34 -30.65 13.56
C PRO A 70 35.04 -31.99 13.28
N GLU A 71 34.27 -33.06 13.18
CA GLU A 71 34.78 -34.31 12.63
C GLU A 71 35.12 -34.11 11.15
N LEU A 72 36.33 -34.51 10.76
CA LEU A 72 36.84 -34.38 9.39
C LEU A 72 37.04 -35.75 8.75
N ALA A 73 36.41 -35.98 7.62
CA ALA A 73 36.51 -37.22 6.85
C ALA A 73 36.94 -36.95 5.41
N GLU A 74 38.00 -37.61 4.95
CA GLU A 74 38.42 -37.56 3.55
C GLU A 74 37.43 -38.36 2.70
N LEU A 75 36.80 -37.69 1.72
CA LEU A 75 35.83 -38.30 0.80
C LEU A 75 36.51 -38.96 -0.40
N GLY A 76 37.75 -38.56 -0.72
CA GLY A 76 38.52 -39.08 -1.83
C GLY A 76 39.38 -38.02 -2.51
N ASP A 77 40.26 -38.51 -3.41
CA ASP A 77 41.23 -37.71 -4.13
C ASP A 77 40.88 -37.56 -5.61
N ILE A 78 41.05 -36.37 -6.15
CA ILE A 78 41.15 -36.13 -7.60
C ILE A 78 42.63 -36.04 -7.94
N ARG A 79 43.13 -36.99 -8.74
CA ARG A 79 44.54 -37.06 -9.13
C ARG A 79 44.85 -36.16 -10.32
N LEU A 80 45.92 -35.38 -10.20
CA LEU A 80 46.55 -34.60 -11.26
C LEU A 80 47.93 -35.20 -11.57
N ALA A 81 48.60 -34.75 -12.62
CA ALA A 81 49.86 -35.33 -13.08
C ALA A 81 50.98 -35.36 -12.02
N HIS A 82 51.01 -34.38 -11.10
CA HIS A 82 52.03 -34.25 -10.03
C HIS A 82 51.45 -33.75 -8.69
N ALA A 83 50.14 -33.89 -8.51
CA ALA A 83 49.38 -33.32 -7.40
C ALA A 83 48.04 -34.04 -7.21
N ARG A 84 47.36 -33.76 -6.10
CA ARG A 84 45.99 -34.20 -5.85
C ARG A 84 45.16 -33.11 -5.20
N VAL A 85 43.85 -33.14 -5.46
CA VAL A 85 42.85 -32.40 -4.70
C VAL A 85 42.08 -33.38 -3.84
N THR A 86 42.28 -33.34 -2.53
CA THR A 86 41.54 -34.14 -1.57
C THR A 86 40.30 -33.38 -1.11
N ARG A 87 39.13 -34.03 -1.16
CA ARG A 87 37.87 -33.50 -0.64
C ARG A 87 37.68 -33.97 0.80
N ILE A 88 37.36 -33.07 1.70
CA ILE A 88 37.16 -33.33 3.12
C ILE A 88 35.76 -32.88 3.54
N ALA A 89 34.94 -33.81 4.00
CA ALA A 89 33.65 -33.52 4.61
C ALA A 89 33.80 -33.14 6.09
N GLN A 90 32.86 -32.32 6.56
CA GLN A 90 32.71 -31.93 7.96
C GLN A 90 31.43 -32.56 8.53
N SER A 91 31.50 -33.12 9.73
CA SER A 91 30.33 -33.51 10.52
C SER A 91 30.39 -32.98 11.95
N ILE A 92 29.22 -32.70 12.51
CA ILE A 92 29.02 -32.34 13.93
C ILE A 92 27.88 -33.20 14.45
N ASP A 93 28.05 -33.81 15.62
CA ASP A 93 27.07 -34.71 16.25
C ASP A 93 26.56 -35.81 15.30
N GLY A 94 27.44 -36.34 14.44
CA GLY A 94 27.13 -37.39 13.48
C GLY A 94 26.24 -36.99 12.30
N LEU A 95 25.97 -35.69 12.07
CA LEU A 95 25.36 -35.20 10.83
C LEU A 95 26.39 -34.47 9.96
N PRO A 96 26.44 -34.74 8.64
CA PRO A 96 27.29 -33.99 7.72
C PRO A 96 26.77 -32.57 7.54
N ILE A 97 27.67 -31.60 7.37
CA ILE A 97 27.32 -30.21 7.09
C ILE A 97 27.10 -30.02 5.58
N TRP A 98 25.89 -29.64 5.19
CA TRP A 98 25.54 -29.34 3.80
C TRP A 98 26.35 -28.14 3.28
N GLY A 99 26.98 -28.30 2.12
CA GLY A 99 27.90 -27.29 1.57
C GLY A 99 29.19 -27.08 2.39
N GLY A 100 29.42 -27.87 3.45
CA GLY A 100 30.58 -27.79 4.35
C GLY A 100 31.78 -28.63 3.90
N GLU A 101 32.08 -28.69 2.60
CA GLU A 101 33.25 -29.42 2.12
C GLU A 101 34.48 -28.53 2.06
N LEU A 102 35.63 -29.07 2.47
CA LEU A 102 36.95 -28.46 2.28
C LEU A 102 37.70 -29.17 1.16
N ARG A 103 38.53 -28.42 0.44
CA ARG A 103 39.33 -28.91 -0.68
C ARG A 103 40.79 -28.59 -0.44
N VAL A 104 41.62 -29.62 -0.37
CA VAL A 104 43.06 -29.51 -0.14
C VAL A 104 43.79 -29.87 -1.43
N LEU A 105 44.47 -28.90 -2.04
CA LEU A 105 45.36 -29.14 -3.16
C LEU A 105 46.79 -29.30 -2.63
N GLU A 106 47.40 -30.45 -2.89
CA GLU A 106 48.79 -30.74 -2.52
C GLU A 106 49.54 -31.45 -3.64
N ARG A 107 50.88 -31.32 -3.68
CA ARG A 107 51.73 -32.13 -4.57
C ARG A 107 51.80 -33.57 -4.08
N ASP A 108 52.23 -34.49 -4.95
CA ASP A 108 52.49 -35.89 -4.54
C ASP A 108 53.54 -36.03 -3.43
N SER A 109 54.36 -35.01 -3.21
CA SER A 109 55.30 -34.91 -2.09
C SER A 109 54.63 -34.57 -0.74
N GLY A 110 53.31 -34.38 -0.70
CA GLY A 110 52.54 -33.91 0.46
C GLY A 110 52.55 -32.38 0.63
N GLU A 111 53.19 -31.64 -0.26
CA GLU A 111 53.30 -30.18 -0.14
C GLU A 111 51.96 -29.47 -0.42
N LEU A 112 51.38 -28.79 0.59
CA LEU A 112 50.19 -27.94 0.44
C LEU A 112 50.40 -26.81 -0.56
N LYS A 113 49.47 -26.66 -1.50
CA LYS A 113 49.40 -25.55 -2.47
C LYS A 113 48.19 -24.68 -2.28
N ALA A 114 47.04 -25.25 -1.98
CA ALA A 114 45.85 -24.47 -1.65
C ALA A 114 44.92 -25.24 -0.72
N LEU A 115 44.19 -24.50 0.10
CA LEU A 115 43.08 -24.98 0.90
C LEU A 115 41.87 -24.07 0.66
N ALA A 116 40.74 -24.63 0.24
CA ALA A 116 39.53 -23.88 -0.09
C ALA A 116 38.29 -24.47 0.59
N GLY A 117 37.34 -23.61 0.96
CA GLY A 117 36.08 -23.98 1.60
C GLY A 117 35.79 -23.17 2.87
N THR A 118 34.76 -23.54 3.62
CA THR A 118 34.43 -22.91 4.91
C THR A 118 34.52 -23.96 6.02
N LEU A 119 35.36 -23.73 7.02
CA LEU A 119 35.47 -24.59 8.20
C LEU A 119 34.48 -24.11 9.29
N VAL A 120 33.66 -25.01 9.81
CA VAL A 120 32.63 -24.72 10.82
C VAL A 120 32.99 -25.43 12.12
N GLY A 121 33.12 -24.66 13.21
CA GLY A 121 33.46 -25.23 14.51
C GLY A 121 32.28 -25.86 15.24
N THR A 122 32.55 -26.78 16.17
CA THR A 122 31.56 -27.45 17.04
C THR A 122 30.84 -26.50 18.00
N THR A 123 31.34 -25.27 18.16
CA THR A 123 30.72 -24.19 18.93
C THR A 123 29.72 -23.34 18.14
N ALA A 124 29.50 -23.63 16.85
CA ALA A 124 28.49 -22.93 16.06
C ALA A 124 27.10 -23.12 16.67
N ALA A 125 26.32 -22.04 16.76
CA ALA A 125 24.93 -22.08 17.20
C ALA A 125 24.14 -23.05 16.31
N ARG A 126 23.30 -23.91 16.90
CA ARG A 126 22.54 -24.91 16.15
C ARG A 126 21.19 -25.22 16.77
N THR A 127 20.21 -25.56 15.93
CA THR A 127 18.90 -26.05 16.40
C THR A 127 19.04 -27.43 17.04
N PRO A 128 18.06 -27.89 17.84
CA PRO A 128 18.03 -29.26 18.30
C PRO A 128 18.07 -30.24 17.13
N LYS A 129 18.86 -31.33 17.25
CA LYS A 129 18.90 -32.42 16.26
C LYS A 129 17.62 -33.26 16.34
N ARG A 130 16.51 -32.70 15.86
CA ARG A 130 15.18 -33.31 15.82
C ARG A 130 14.67 -33.32 14.38
N PHE A 131 14.00 -34.40 14.00
CA PHE A 131 13.33 -34.56 12.71
C PHE A 131 11.88 -34.98 12.98
N ILE A 132 10.92 -34.11 12.66
CA ILE A 132 9.48 -34.40 12.84
C ILE A 132 8.96 -35.34 11.75
N ASP A 133 9.55 -35.27 10.57
CA ASP A 133 9.25 -36.15 9.44
C ASP A 133 10.27 -37.30 9.40
N ASP A 134 9.79 -38.51 9.12
CA ASP A 134 10.63 -39.62 8.67
C ASP A 134 11.04 -39.43 7.20
N GLU A 135 11.87 -40.34 6.67
CA GLU A 135 12.34 -40.25 5.28
C GLU A 135 11.19 -40.23 4.26
N ALA A 136 10.14 -41.04 4.49
CA ALA A 136 8.98 -41.09 3.61
C ALA A 136 8.16 -39.79 3.67
N GLY A 137 7.99 -39.22 4.87
CA GLY A 137 7.35 -37.92 5.09
C GLY A 137 8.11 -36.78 4.41
N ALA A 138 9.45 -36.77 4.51
CA ALA A 138 10.30 -35.80 3.84
C ALA A 138 10.22 -35.91 2.31
N ILE A 139 10.21 -37.14 1.77
CA ILE A 139 10.04 -37.37 0.33
C ILE A 139 8.64 -36.92 -0.13
N ALA A 140 7.58 -37.29 0.60
CA ALA A 140 6.22 -36.88 0.26
C ALA A 140 6.05 -35.36 0.30
N LYS A 141 6.75 -34.67 1.22
CA LYS A 141 6.76 -33.21 1.28
C LYS A 141 7.54 -32.60 0.11
N ALA A 142 8.69 -33.16 -0.26
CA ALA A 142 9.42 -32.75 -1.47
C ALA A 142 8.62 -32.99 -2.77
N MET A 143 7.77 -34.02 -2.82
CA MET A 143 6.87 -34.27 -3.95
C MET A 143 5.78 -33.22 -4.09
N ARG A 144 5.10 -32.90 -2.98
CA ARG A 144 4.09 -31.84 -2.95
C ARG A 144 4.70 -30.52 -3.40
N ARG A 145 5.88 -30.22 -2.87
CA ARG A 145 6.67 -29.05 -3.25
C ARG A 145 6.96 -28.97 -4.75
N ALA A 146 7.28 -30.09 -5.39
CA ALA A 146 7.56 -30.15 -6.82
C ALA A 146 6.28 -30.11 -7.71
N GLY A 147 5.08 -30.04 -7.12
CA GLY A 147 3.81 -30.03 -7.88
C GLY A 147 3.54 -31.33 -8.65
N ASN A 148 4.18 -32.43 -8.26
CA ASN A 148 4.22 -33.70 -8.97
C ASN A 148 3.67 -34.84 -8.12
N THR A 149 3.09 -35.86 -8.75
CA THR A 149 2.39 -36.95 -8.04
C THR A 149 3.08 -38.31 -8.17
N VAL A 150 4.10 -38.42 -9.01
CA VAL A 150 4.91 -39.62 -9.18
C VAL A 150 6.35 -39.33 -8.77
N VAL A 151 6.93 -40.18 -7.91
CA VAL A 151 8.39 -40.24 -7.70
C VAL A 151 8.91 -41.46 -8.43
N GLU A 152 9.80 -41.21 -9.37
CA GLU A 152 10.50 -42.27 -10.09
C GLU A 152 11.72 -42.73 -9.29
N ARG A 153 12.44 -41.77 -8.71
CA ARG A 153 13.64 -42.02 -7.89
C ARG A 153 13.85 -40.87 -6.93
N SER A 154 14.19 -41.18 -5.69
CA SER A 154 14.56 -40.16 -4.70
C SER A 154 15.74 -40.60 -3.83
N LEU A 155 16.34 -39.62 -3.15
CA LEU A 155 17.38 -39.79 -2.15
C LEU A 155 17.17 -38.72 -1.06
N ALA A 156 16.82 -39.13 0.15
CA ALA A 156 16.77 -38.26 1.30
C ALA A 156 18.00 -38.45 2.19
N ARG A 157 18.56 -37.36 2.73
CA ARG A 157 19.67 -37.40 3.69
C ARG A 157 19.50 -36.36 4.77
N GLN A 158 19.85 -36.71 6.01
CA GLN A 158 19.89 -35.77 7.12
C GLN A 158 21.22 -35.03 7.13
N VAL A 159 21.17 -33.71 7.31
CA VAL A 159 22.33 -32.81 7.29
C VAL A 159 22.20 -31.73 8.36
N TRP A 160 23.30 -31.07 8.67
CA TRP A 160 23.27 -29.70 9.16
C TRP A 160 23.23 -28.75 7.96
N TYR A 161 22.13 -28.04 7.78
CA TYR A 161 22.01 -26.97 6.79
C TYR A 161 22.38 -25.63 7.44
N ARG A 162 23.16 -24.80 6.74
CA ARG A 162 23.61 -23.52 7.29
C ARG A 162 22.60 -22.43 6.98
N SER A 163 21.93 -21.92 8.02
CA SER A 163 20.98 -20.81 7.93
C SER A 163 21.52 -19.61 8.70
N GLY A 164 22.02 -18.60 7.97
CA GLY A 164 22.69 -17.44 8.57
C GLY A 164 23.94 -17.83 9.37
N ASN A 165 23.94 -17.47 10.66
CA ASN A 165 25.03 -17.80 11.61
C ASN A 165 24.81 -19.12 12.39
N ALA A 166 23.71 -19.83 12.13
CA ALA A 166 23.37 -21.07 12.82
C ALA A 166 23.30 -22.28 11.88
N LEU A 167 23.37 -23.48 12.45
CA LEU A 167 23.10 -24.74 11.76
C LEU A 167 21.69 -25.24 12.12
N VAL A 168 20.91 -25.60 11.11
CA VAL A 168 19.57 -26.17 11.25
C VAL A 168 19.66 -27.65 10.86
N ALA A 169 19.15 -28.55 11.70
CA ALA A 169 19.02 -29.95 11.33
C ALA A 169 17.99 -30.05 10.19
N ALA A 170 18.34 -30.67 9.06
CA ALA A 170 17.48 -30.65 7.88
C ALA A 170 17.54 -31.95 7.08
N TRP A 171 16.46 -32.28 6.39
CA TRP A 171 16.43 -33.25 5.30
C TRP A 171 16.84 -32.56 3.99
N VAL A 172 17.70 -33.19 3.20
CA VAL A 172 17.93 -32.85 1.78
C VAL A 172 17.38 -33.99 0.96
N VAL A 173 16.37 -33.71 0.15
CA VAL A 173 15.68 -34.68 -0.69
C VAL A 173 15.94 -34.35 -2.16
N ASP A 174 16.73 -35.18 -2.82
CA ASP A 174 16.89 -35.16 -4.28
C ASP A 174 15.84 -36.12 -4.88
N ALA A 175 14.96 -35.65 -5.76
CA ALA A 175 13.89 -36.49 -6.34
C ALA A 175 13.68 -36.22 -7.84
N TYR A 176 13.58 -37.29 -8.63
CA TYR A 176 13.00 -37.29 -9.96
C TYR A 176 11.49 -37.48 -9.81
N THR A 177 10.75 -36.45 -10.19
CA THR A 177 9.30 -36.36 -10.01
C THR A 177 8.61 -36.04 -11.32
N SER A 178 7.41 -36.58 -11.54
CA SER A 178 6.62 -36.31 -12.74
C SER A 178 5.13 -36.23 -12.43
N LYS A 179 4.37 -35.60 -13.35
CA LYS A 179 2.91 -35.77 -13.45
C LYS A 179 2.60 -37.11 -14.13
N PRO A 180 1.43 -37.71 -13.89
CA PRO A 180 1.07 -38.98 -14.52
C PRO A 180 1.09 -38.85 -16.05
N GLY A 181 2.02 -39.53 -16.70
CA GLY A 181 2.21 -39.47 -18.16
C GLY A 181 3.08 -38.32 -18.69
N GLY A 182 3.69 -37.51 -17.82
CA GLY A 182 4.57 -36.39 -18.18
C GLY A 182 6.07 -36.74 -18.23
N THR A 183 6.89 -35.73 -18.55
CA THR A 183 8.36 -35.79 -18.44
C THR A 183 8.80 -35.70 -16.98
N SER A 184 9.97 -36.27 -16.68
CA SER A 184 10.54 -36.31 -15.33
C SER A 184 11.40 -35.08 -15.05
N ASP A 185 11.08 -34.35 -13.98
CA ASP A 185 11.86 -33.23 -13.48
C ASP A 185 12.69 -33.69 -12.28
N ALA A 186 13.97 -33.30 -12.26
CA ALA A 186 14.82 -33.52 -11.10
C ALA A 186 14.73 -32.31 -10.18
N ASN A 187 14.49 -32.51 -8.90
CA ASN A 187 14.38 -31.44 -7.90
C ASN A 187 15.20 -31.77 -6.64
N ARG A 188 15.69 -30.74 -5.93
CA ARG A 188 16.26 -30.84 -4.58
C ARG A 188 15.44 -30.00 -3.63
N THR A 189 14.92 -30.60 -2.57
CA THR A 189 14.23 -29.88 -1.49
C THR A 189 15.01 -30.01 -0.19
N ILE A 190 15.24 -28.91 0.51
CA ILE A 190 15.82 -28.88 1.85
C ILE A 190 14.71 -28.55 2.84
N ILE A 191 14.50 -29.39 3.84
CA ILE A 191 13.37 -29.33 4.77
C ILE A 191 13.92 -29.29 6.19
N ALA A 192 13.54 -28.28 6.97
CA ALA A 192 13.94 -28.19 8.38
C ALA A 192 13.39 -29.38 9.17
N GLY A 193 14.20 -29.95 10.05
CA GLY A 193 13.84 -31.12 10.83
C GLY A 193 12.95 -30.81 12.02
N ASP A 194 13.01 -29.61 12.57
CA ASP A 194 12.31 -29.20 13.78
C ASP A 194 10.84 -28.86 13.54
N ASP A 195 10.52 -28.14 12.46
CA ASP A 195 9.16 -27.69 12.12
C ASP A 195 8.69 -28.14 10.72
N GLY A 196 9.57 -28.77 9.94
CA GLY A 196 9.21 -29.28 8.62
C GLY A 196 9.06 -28.21 7.55
N ARG A 197 9.46 -26.95 7.79
CA ARG A 197 9.42 -25.88 6.78
C ARG A 197 10.43 -26.15 5.66
N ILE A 198 10.11 -25.72 4.45
CA ILE A 198 11.06 -25.78 3.34
C ILE A 198 12.09 -24.68 3.54
N LEU A 199 13.36 -25.06 3.68
CA LEU A 199 14.50 -24.14 3.80
C LEU A 199 14.94 -23.65 2.43
N GLU A 200 14.98 -24.55 1.44
CA GLU A 200 15.31 -24.25 0.04
C GLU A 200 14.67 -25.29 -0.88
N HIS A 201 14.39 -24.92 -2.12
CA HIS A 201 14.00 -25.83 -3.18
C HIS A 201 14.72 -25.44 -4.47
N TYR A 202 15.24 -26.42 -5.19
CA TYR A 202 15.97 -26.24 -6.44
C TYR A 202 15.39 -27.16 -7.50
N SER A 203 15.12 -26.61 -8.69
CA SER A 203 15.14 -27.44 -9.88
C SER A 203 16.58 -27.93 -10.11
N LEU A 204 16.73 -29.22 -10.34
CA LEU A 204 17.95 -29.86 -10.85
C LEU A 204 17.84 -30.12 -12.37
N THR A 205 16.70 -29.76 -12.98
CA THR A 205 16.51 -29.66 -14.42
C THR A 205 16.98 -28.28 -14.87
N ALA A 206 17.70 -28.17 -15.98
CA ALA A 206 18.15 -26.88 -16.49
C ALA A 206 16.99 -26.13 -17.17
N ASP A 207 16.64 -24.96 -16.65
CA ASP A 207 15.66 -24.06 -17.25
C ASP A 207 16.19 -23.45 -18.56
N VAL A 208 15.31 -23.18 -19.52
CA VAL A 208 15.68 -22.71 -20.86
C VAL A 208 15.19 -21.29 -21.11
N ALA A 209 16.12 -20.36 -21.35
CA ALA A 209 15.79 -19.02 -21.78
C ALA A 209 15.09 -19.00 -23.16
N PHE A 210 14.20 -18.03 -23.35
CA PHE A 210 13.54 -17.73 -24.61
C PHE A 210 14.11 -16.44 -25.22
N ASP A 211 14.11 -16.35 -26.55
CA ASP A 211 14.47 -15.14 -27.28
C ASP A 211 13.20 -14.34 -27.60
N TYR A 212 13.14 -13.08 -27.16
CA TYR A 212 12.02 -12.16 -27.39
C TYR A 212 12.49 -10.99 -28.25
N ARG A 213 11.80 -10.71 -29.36
CA ARG A 213 12.08 -9.48 -30.13
C ARG A 213 11.20 -8.33 -29.65
N VAL A 214 11.79 -7.40 -28.90
CA VAL A 214 11.11 -6.35 -28.14
C VAL A 214 11.95 -5.08 -28.05
N PHE A 215 11.37 -3.99 -27.55
CA PHE A 215 12.08 -2.73 -27.29
C PHE A 215 12.71 -2.75 -25.89
N ALA A 216 13.88 -3.39 -25.77
CA ALA A 216 14.60 -3.49 -24.52
C ALA A 216 16.12 -3.54 -24.74
N GLU A 217 16.87 -3.27 -23.67
CA GLU A 217 18.32 -3.47 -23.63
C GLU A 217 18.69 -4.94 -23.80
N THR A 218 19.80 -5.22 -24.49
CA THR A 218 20.28 -6.59 -24.75
C THR A 218 21.25 -7.12 -23.69
N THR A 219 21.67 -6.25 -22.77
CA THR A 219 22.68 -6.51 -21.73
C THR A 219 22.21 -5.91 -20.41
N GLY A 220 22.90 -6.24 -19.31
CA GLY A 220 22.57 -5.69 -18.00
C GLY A 220 21.25 -6.24 -17.46
N GLU A 221 20.41 -5.35 -16.94
CA GLU A 221 19.08 -5.67 -16.40
C GLU A 221 18.04 -5.96 -17.49
N LYS A 222 18.43 -5.84 -18.78
CA LYS A 222 17.56 -6.03 -19.94
C LYS A 222 16.31 -5.14 -19.86
N HIS A 223 16.53 -3.92 -19.39
CA HIS A 223 15.50 -2.93 -19.10
C HIS A 223 14.66 -2.65 -20.35
N PRO A 224 13.31 -2.68 -20.27
CA PRO A 224 12.45 -2.09 -21.30
C PRO A 224 12.86 -0.66 -21.66
N LEU A 225 12.91 -0.36 -22.96
CA LEU A 225 12.94 1.01 -23.46
C LEU A 225 11.55 1.63 -23.27
N ASP A 226 11.45 2.96 -23.31
CA ASP A 226 10.19 3.70 -23.12
C ASP A 226 9.11 3.26 -24.13
N GLY A 227 9.54 2.84 -25.32
CA GLY A 227 8.71 2.24 -26.36
C GLY A 227 9.48 2.14 -27.68
N PRO A 228 8.81 2.25 -28.83
CA PRO A 228 9.44 2.11 -30.14
C PRO A 228 10.19 3.37 -30.62
N THR A 229 10.32 4.39 -29.78
CA THR A 229 11.01 5.65 -30.11
C THR A 229 12.43 5.68 -29.55
N ALA A 230 13.30 6.49 -30.15
CA ALA A 230 14.59 6.80 -29.56
C ALA A 230 14.41 7.47 -28.20
N ASP A 231 15.37 7.24 -27.30
CA ASP A 231 15.38 7.83 -25.96
C ASP A 231 15.22 9.36 -26.03
N PHE A 232 14.22 9.83 -25.29
CA PHE A 232 13.79 11.22 -25.26
C PHE A 232 13.53 11.69 -23.82
N SER A 233 13.92 10.88 -22.83
CA SER A 233 13.59 11.05 -21.41
C SER A 233 14.90 11.08 -20.61
N PRO A 234 15.23 12.19 -19.92
CA PRO A 234 14.48 13.43 -19.86
C PRO A 234 14.44 14.19 -21.20
N HIS A 235 13.38 14.98 -21.39
CA HIS A 235 13.18 15.83 -22.56
C HIS A 235 14.42 16.68 -22.86
N PRO A 236 14.94 16.71 -24.11
CA PRO A 236 16.27 17.28 -24.40
C PRO A 236 16.49 18.73 -24.00
N THR A 237 15.44 19.55 -23.97
CA THR A 237 15.51 20.99 -23.66
C THR A 237 14.70 21.40 -22.44
N GLY A 238 13.88 20.51 -21.88
CA GLY A 238 12.87 20.88 -20.88
C GLY A 238 11.83 21.93 -21.34
N MET A 239 11.66 22.17 -22.65
CA MET A 239 10.71 23.14 -23.21
C MET A 239 9.98 22.58 -24.45
N PRO A 240 8.69 22.93 -24.68
CA PRO A 240 7.98 22.56 -25.90
C PRO A 240 8.66 23.08 -27.18
N GLY A 241 8.36 22.45 -28.31
CA GLY A 241 8.78 22.87 -29.65
C GLY A 241 9.97 22.07 -30.22
N VAL A 242 10.35 20.97 -29.57
CA VAL A 242 11.39 20.06 -30.08
C VAL A 242 10.73 19.02 -31.01
N PRO A 243 11.35 18.67 -32.15
CA PRO A 243 10.83 17.61 -33.01
C PRO A 243 10.69 16.27 -32.29
N PHE A 244 9.60 15.56 -32.56
CA PHE A 244 9.32 14.23 -32.01
C PHE A 244 10.47 13.24 -32.31
N PRO A 245 10.85 12.36 -31.36
CA PRO A 245 11.95 11.41 -31.54
C PRO A 245 11.66 10.42 -32.69
N PRO A 246 12.70 9.99 -33.43
CA PRO A 246 12.53 8.99 -34.48
C PRO A 246 12.21 7.60 -33.89
N TYR A 247 11.58 6.73 -34.69
CA TYR A 247 11.43 5.32 -34.34
C TYR A 247 12.76 4.56 -34.36
N VAL A 248 12.92 3.60 -33.45
CA VAL A 248 14.06 2.68 -33.36
C VAL A 248 13.61 1.24 -33.67
N PRO A 249 14.50 0.35 -34.13
CA PRO A 249 14.17 -1.05 -34.32
C PRO A 249 14.19 -1.83 -32.98
N PRO A 250 13.39 -2.91 -32.83
CA PRO A 250 13.42 -3.77 -31.65
C PRO A 250 14.67 -4.66 -31.60
N SER A 251 15.10 -4.97 -30.38
CA SER A 251 16.22 -5.85 -30.04
C SER A 251 15.78 -7.30 -29.88
N LEU A 252 16.68 -8.27 -30.11
CA LEU A 252 16.47 -9.66 -29.67
C LEU A 252 17.08 -9.84 -28.29
N VAL A 253 16.25 -10.20 -27.31
CA VAL A 253 16.67 -10.32 -25.91
C VAL A 253 16.40 -11.74 -25.43
N ARG A 254 17.42 -12.38 -24.85
CA ARG A 254 17.32 -13.76 -24.35
C ARG A 254 17.11 -13.78 -22.84
N VAL A 255 15.97 -14.27 -22.35
CA VAL A 255 15.58 -14.26 -20.91
C VAL A 255 14.86 -15.55 -20.53
N ASP A 256 15.16 -16.09 -19.36
CA ASP A 256 14.40 -17.11 -18.63
C ASP A 256 13.64 -16.50 -17.45
N SER A 257 14.37 -15.82 -16.57
CA SER A 257 13.94 -15.13 -15.36
C SER A 257 14.86 -13.93 -15.12
N LEU A 258 14.36 -12.90 -14.46
CA LEU A 258 15.14 -11.78 -13.93
C LEU A 258 15.07 -11.66 -12.40
N ASN A 259 14.10 -12.32 -11.76
CA ASN A 259 14.04 -12.32 -10.31
C ASN A 259 15.20 -13.13 -9.69
N SER A 260 15.54 -12.80 -8.45
CA SER A 260 16.66 -13.39 -7.71
C SER A 260 16.50 -14.88 -7.40
N LEU A 261 15.28 -15.41 -7.49
CA LEU A 261 14.95 -16.82 -7.25
C LEU A 261 15.06 -17.68 -8.51
N GLY A 262 15.11 -17.06 -9.69
CA GLY A 262 15.19 -17.74 -10.98
C GLY A 262 13.87 -18.37 -11.42
N ASP A 263 12.72 -17.78 -11.03
CA ASP A 263 11.42 -18.34 -11.42
C ASP A 263 11.14 -18.09 -12.91
N PRO A 264 10.94 -19.14 -13.72
CA PRO A 264 10.86 -18.98 -15.16
C PRO A 264 9.56 -18.27 -15.58
N TRP A 265 9.67 -17.33 -16.53
CA TRP A 265 8.51 -16.68 -17.14
C TRP A 265 7.63 -17.68 -17.89
N LEU A 266 8.26 -18.65 -18.56
CA LEU A 266 7.61 -19.68 -19.37
C LEU A 266 8.14 -21.08 -19.03
N ASP A 267 7.27 -22.08 -19.09
CA ASP A 267 7.68 -23.49 -19.06
C ASP A 267 8.60 -23.82 -20.25
N ALA A 268 9.50 -24.79 -20.08
CA ALA A 268 10.52 -25.14 -21.08
C ALA A 268 9.97 -25.58 -22.45
N ASP A 269 8.73 -26.08 -22.48
CA ASP A 269 8.01 -26.52 -23.67
C ASP A 269 6.93 -25.51 -24.13
N ALA A 270 6.91 -24.31 -23.56
CA ALA A 270 5.95 -23.28 -23.91
C ALA A 270 6.06 -22.90 -25.41
N THR A 271 4.90 -22.79 -26.05
CA THR A 271 4.77 -22.39 -27.47
C THR A 271 3.97 -21.11 -27.65
N THR A 272 3.49 -20.52 -26.54
CA THR A 272 2.66 -19.32 -26.51
C THR A 272 3.07 -18.39 -25.37
N THR A 273 2.67 -17.13 -25.44
CA THR A 273 2.82 -16.11 -24.37
C THR A 273 1.87 -16.33 -23.18
N SER A 274 1.88 -17.55 -22.62
CA SER A 274 1.09 -17.94 -21.44
C SER A 274 2.06 -18.47 -20.38
N GLY A 275 2.37 -17.62 -19.41
CA GLY A 275 3.44 -17.81 -18.44
C GLY A 275 2.96 -17.96 -17.00
N ASN A 276 3.91 -17.94 -16.06
CA ASN A 276 3.58 -17.99 -14.63
C ASN A 276 3.00 -16.66 -14.15
N ASN A 277 3.56 -15.54 -14.60
CA ASN A 277 3.26 -14.20 -14.08
C ASN A 277 2.14 -13.51 -14.90
N VAL A 278 2.07 -13.82 -16.20
CA VAL A 278 1.19 -13.15 -17.15
C VAL A 278 0.74 -14.11 -18.26
N ASP A 279 -0.50 -13.94 -18.68
CA ASP A 279 -1.08 -14.54 -19.87
C ASP A 279 -1.45 -13.42 -20.86
N ALA A 280 -0.65 -13.26 -21.92
CA ALA A 280 -0.77 -12.13 -22.86
C ALA A 280 -1.37 -12.57 -24.20
N TYR A 281 -2.39 -11.84 -24.66
CA TYR A 281 -3.13 -12.12 -25.90
C TYR A 281 -3.72 -10.84 -26.51
N ALA A 282 -4.11 -10.89 -27.79
CA ALA A 282 -4.96 -9.87 -28.37
C ALA A 282 -6.44 -10.15 -28.06
N ASP A 283 -7.23 -9.12 -27.77
CA ASP A 283 -8.70 -9.20 -27.60
C ASP A 283 -9.44 -8.13 -28.43
N PRO A 284 -9.42 -8.23 -29.76
CA PRO A 284 -9.99 -7.20 -30.62
C PRO A 284 -11.52 -7.07 -30.53
N ASN A 285 -12.22 -8.02 -29.89
CA ASN A 285 -13.68 -8.01 -29.73
C ASN A 285 -14.14 -7.52 -28.35
N GLY A 286 -13.23 -7.38 -27.37
CA GLY A 286 -13.58 -7.13 -25.97
C GLY A 286 -14.36 -8.29 -25.34
N ASP A 287 -14.09 -9.54 -25.78
CA ASP A 287 -14.79 -10.72 -25.25
C ASP A 287 -14.17 -11.29 -23.96
N ASN A 288 -13.18 -10.58 -23.41
CA ASN A 288 -12.51 -10.83 -22.14
C ASN A 288 -11.78 -12.18 -22.12
N GLY A 289 -11.10 -12.50 -23.23
CA GLY A 289 -10.29 -13.72 -23.32
C GLY A 289 -9.67 -13.97 -24.70
N PRO A 290 -8.77 -14.96 -24.81
CA PRO A 290 -8.19 -15.37 -26.09
C PRO A 290 -9.16 -16.29 -26.84
N THR A 291 -10.40 -15.83 -27.02
CA THR A 291 -11.47 -16.56 -27.73
C THR A 291 -11.93 -15.78 -28.96
N GLY A 292 -12.71 -16.41 -29.84
CA GLY A 292 -13.21 -15.75 -31.03
C GLY A 292 -12.09 -15.23 -31.96
N ALA A 293 -11.94 -13.91 -32.05
CA ALA A 293 -10.89 -13.25 -32.83
C ALA A 293 -9.59 -13.02 -32.02
N GLY A 294 -9.61 -13.24 -30.70
CA GLY A 294 -8.46 -13.14 -29.83
C GLY A 294 -7.50 -14.33 -29.92
N PHE A 295 -6.21 -14.09 -29.68
CA PHE A 295 -5.17 -15.11 -29.74
C PHE A 295 -3.89 -14.69 -29.01
N ARG A 296 -3.09 -15.68 -28.57
CA ARG A 296 -1.75 -15.49 -27.99
C ARG A 296 -0.68 -15.43 -29.07
N ALA A 297 0.45 -14.77 -28.79
CA ALA A 297 1.61 -14.88 -29.66
C ALA A 297 2.18 -16.30 -29.59
N THR A 298 2.46 -16.90 -30.75
CA THR A 298 3.08 -18.23 -30.85
C THR A 298 4.57 -18.13 -31.10
N THR A 299 5.36 -19.14 -30.74
CA THR A 299 6.80 -19.16 -31.05
C THR A 299 7.08 -19.15 -32.56
N THR A 300 8.06 -18.40 -33.03
CA THR A 300 8.55 -18.44 -34.43
C THR A 300 9.50 -19.60 -34.70
N SER A 301 10.21 -20.06 -33.67
CA SER A 301 11.03 -21.28 -33.66
C SER A 301 11.20 -21.77 -32.22
N ALA A 302 11.90 -22.89 -32.00
CA ALA A 302 12.11 -23.41 -30.65
C ALA A 302 12.68 -22.31 -29.74
N LEU A 303 12.00 -22.04 -28.63
CA LEU A 303 12.39 -21.04 -27.62
C LEU A 303 12.50 -19.60 -28.15
N ALA A 304 11.73 -19.20 -29.17
CA ALA A 304 11.82 -17.85 -29.72
C ALA A 304 10.48 -17.24 -30.14
N PHE A 305 10.26 -15.99 -29.73
CA PHE A 305 9.22 -15.06 -30.20
C PHE A 305 9.87 -13.93 -31.01
N ASP A 306 10.42 -14.30 -32.16
CA ASP A 306 11.21 -13.39 -33.01
C ASP A 306 10.36 -12.80 -34.15
N ARG A 307 9.61 -11.73 -33.87
CA ARG A 307 8.85 -10.96 -34.87
C ARG A 307 9.21 -9.48 -34.78
N VAL A 308 9.41 -8.83 -35.91
CA VAL A 308 9.66 -7.39 -35.99
C VAL A 308 8.32 -6.67 -36.18
N TYR A 309 8.03 -5.69 -35.32
CA TYR A 309 6.89 -4.78 -35.50
C TYR A 309 7.27 -3.65 -36.47
N ASP A 310 6.48 -3.43 -37.52
CA ASP A 310 6.67 -2.30 -38.46
C ASP A 310 5.88 -1.08 -37.99
N THR A 311 6.56 -0.06 -37.45
CA THR A 311 5.92 1.16 -36.93
C THR A 311 5.27 2.04 -38.00
N SER A 312 5.46 1.75 -39.29
CA SER A 312 4.84 2.46 -40.40
C SER A 312 3.54 1.83 -40.93
N ALA A 313 3.20 0.63 -40.46
CA ALA A 313 2.00 -0.11 -40.85
C ALA A 313 0.88 -0.01 -39.80
N GLU A 314 -0.36 -0.27 -40.22
CA GLU A 314 -1.49 -0.36 -39.28
C GLU A 314 -1.31 -1.55 -38.30
N PRO A 315 -1.66 -1.40 -37.01
CA PRO A 315 -1.47 -2.47 -36.01
C PRO A 315 -2.17 -3.79 -36.37
N LEU A 316 -3.34 -3.71 -37.02
CA LEU A 316 -4.14 -4.87 -37.40
C LEU A 316 -3.82 -5.44 -38.79
N VAL A 317 -2.79 -4.93 -39.49
CA VAL A 317 -2.51 -5.30 -40.88
C VAL A 317 -2.24 -6.80 -41.08
N SER A 318 -1.71 -7.48 -40.05
CA SER A 318 -1.46 -8.92 -40.06
C SER A 318 -1.41 -9.49 -38.64
N GLN A 319 -1.65 -10.80 -38.49
CA GLN A 319 -1.42 -11.47 -37.20
C GLN A 319 0.05 -11.44 -36.76
N THR A 320 1.00 -11.42 -37.69
CA THR A 320 2.44 -11.29 -37.35
C THR A 320 2.72 -9.97 -36.62
N GLN A 321 2.10 -8.87 -37.08
CA GLN A 321 2.20 -7.56 -36.45
C GLN A 321 1.62 -7.58 -35.03
N GLN A 322 0.40 -8.12 -34.88
CA GLN A 322 -0.28 -8.25 -33.59
C GLN A 322 0.51 -9.13 -32.61
N MET A 323 1.07 -10.26 -33.07
CA MET A 323 1.92 -11.12 -32.23
C MET A 323 3.20 -10.43 -31.76
N ALA A 324 3.77 -9.50 -32.54
CA ALA A 324 4.92 -8.73 -32.09
C ALA A 324 4.52 -7.77 -30.95
N SER A 325 3.34 -7.15 -31.03
CA SER A 325 2.77 -6.33 -29.95
C SER A 325 2.48 -7.14 -28.68
N ILE A 326 1.80 -8.28 -28.79
CA ILE A 326 1.56 -9.20 -27.67
C ILE A 326 2.88 -9.63 -26.99
N THR A 327 3.93 -9.88 -27.78
CA THR A 327 5.25 -10.26 -27.25
C THR A 327 5.90 -9.13 -26.45
N SER A 328 5.71 -7.87 -26.89
CA SER A 328 6.18 -6.69 -26.15
C SER A 328 5.46 -6.53 -24.82
N LEU A 329 4.12 -6.64 -24.82
CA LEU A 329 3.30 -6.58 -23.61
C LEU A 329 3.71 -7.66 -22.59
N PHE A 330 3.85 -8.91 -23.06
CA PHE A 330 4.32 -10.03 -22.25
C PHE A 330 5.68 -9.73 -21.60
N TYR A 331 6.64 -9.20 -22.37
CA TYR A 331 7.98 -8.92 -21.87
C TYR A 331 8.00 -7.83 -20.79
N VAL A 332 7.30 -6.71 -21.02
CA VAL A 332 7.30 -5.58 -20.07
C VAL A 332 6.65 -5.98 -18.74
N ILE A 333 5.54 -6.72 -18.78
CA ILE A 333 4.86 -7.16 -17.55
C ILE A 333 5.70 -8.16 -16.77
N ASN A 334 6.37 -9.12 -17.41
CA ASN A 334 7.27 -10.03 -16.69
C ASN A 334 8.50 -9.31 -16.11
N TRP A 335 9.04 -8.32 -16.81
CA TRP A 335 10.13 -7.49 -16.27
C TRP A 335 9.69 -6.72 -15.03
N LEU A 336 8.50 -6.10 -15.06
CA LEU A 336 7.90 -5.40 -13.92
C LEU A 336 7.65 -6.37 -12.76
N HIS A 337 7.08 -7.54 -13.03
CA HIS A 337 6.89 -8.59 -12.04
C HIS A 337 8.19 -8.89 -11.30
N ASP A 338 9.25 -9.23 -12.03
CA ASP A 338 10.52 -9.64 -11.43
C ASP A 338 11.21 -8.50 -10.67
N PHE A 339 11.14 -7.28 -11.20
CA PHE A 339 11.66 -6.10 -10.52
C PHE A 339 10.96 -5.86 -9.18
N TRP A 340 9.62 -5.88 -9.15
CA TRP A 340 8.85 -5.65 -7.93
C TRP A 340 8.93 -6.85 -6.97
N TYR A 341 9.05 -8.08 -7.48
CA TYR A 341 9.25 -9.30 -6.70
C TYR A 341 10.50 -9.19 -5.82
N ASP A 342 11.64 -8.86 -6.42
CA ASP A 342 12.91 -8.70 -5.70
C ASP A 342 12.91 -7.52 -4.72
N ASN A 343 11.91 -6.64 -4.81
CA ASN A 343 11.71 -5.52 -3.91
C ASN A 343 10.52 -5.69 -2.95
N GLY A 344 10.02 -6.93 -2.79
CA GLY A 344 9.11 -7.32 -1.71
C GLY A 344 7.68 -7.64 -2.15
N PHE A 345 7.31 -7.38 -3.40
CA PHE A 345 5.98 -7.72 -3.92
C PHE A 345 5.94 -9.20 -4.34
N THR A 346 5.98 -10.03 -3.31
CA THR A 346 6.04 -11.50 -3.37
C THR A 346 4.65 -12.11 -3.29
N GLU A 347 4.56 -13.44 -3.26
CA GLU A 347 3.29 -14.15 -3.16
C GLU A 347 2.50 -13.79 -1.90
N VAL A 348 3.17 -13.65 -0.75
CA VAL A 348 2.51 -13.21 0.50
C VAL A 348 1.98 -11.79 0.40
N ALA A 349 2.60 -10.96 -0.43
CA ALA A 349 2.18 -9.60 -0.68
C ALA A 349 1.08 -9.51 -1.75
N GLY A 350 0.54 -10.64 -2.21
CA GLY A 350 -0.54 -10.69 -3.19
C GLY A 350 -0.07 -10.40 -4.61
N ASN A 351 1.13 -10.85 -4.99
CA ASN A 351 1.54 -10.78 -6.39
C ASN A 351 0.78 -11.81 -7.26
N ALA A 352 0.84 -11.64 -8.58
CA ALA A 352 0.00 -12.35 -9.55
C ALA A 352 0.81 -13.48 -10.17
N GLN A 353 0.47 -14.71 -9.80
CA GLN A 353 1.21 -15.89 -10.20
C GLN A 353 0.27 -17.10 -10.36
N ARG A 354 0.37 -17.77 -11.50
CA ARG A 354 -0.28 -19.06 -11.72
C ARG A 354 0.18 -20.12 -10.71
N ARG A 355 1.45 -20.09 -10.32
CA ARG A 355 2.04 -20.96 -9.29
C ARG A 355 2.81 -20.08 -8.31
N ASN A 356 2.48 -20.22 -7.02
CA ASN A 356 3.17 -19.51 -5.93
C ASN A 356 4.32 -20.31 -5.35
N TYR A 357 4.55 -21.52 -5.88
CA TYR A 357 5.57 -22.44 -5.40
C TYR A 357 5.50 -22.58 -3.88
N GLU A 358 4.31 -22.76 -3.28
CA GLU A 358 4.12 -22.84 -1.83
C GLU A 358 4.84 -21.73 -1.00
N ARG A 359 5.06 -20.53 -1.55
CA ARG A 359 5.74 -19.41 -0.86
C ARG A 359 4.76 -18.48 -0.12
N GLY A 360 3.47 -18.72 -0.22
CA GLY A 360 2.40 -17.91 0.38
C GLY A 360 1.40 -17.43 -0.68
N GLY A 361 0.48 -16.54 -0.30
CA GLY A 361 -0.56 -16.02 -1.18
C GLY A 361 -1.56 -17.07 -1.68
N VAL A 362 -2.44 -16.65 -2.57
CA VAL A 362 -3.39 -17.50 -3.28
C VAL A 362 -2.94 -17.64 -4.74
N GLU A 363 -2.57 -18.85 -5.15
CA GLU A 363 -2.10 -19.10 -6.52
C GLU A 363 -3.24 -19.12 -7.54
N GLY A 364 -2.88 -19.00 -8.82
CA GLY A 364 -3.80 -19.22 -9.93
C GLY A 364 -4.29 -17.94 -10.61
N ASP A 365 -3.60 -16.82 -10.36
CA ASP A 365 -4.03 -15.48 -10.72
C ASP A 365 -3.03 -14.70 -11.59
N PRO A 366 -2.45 -15.29 -12.66
CA PRO A 366 -1.55 -14.54 -13.54
C PRO A 366 -2.28 -13.33 -14.13
N ILE A 367 -1.56 -12.23 -14.40
CA ILE A 367 -2.15 -11.05 -15.05
C ILE A 367 -2.67 -11.45 -16.44
N LEU A 368 -3.94 -11.18 -16.72
CA LEU A 368 -4.51 -11.27 -18.07
C LEU A 368 -4.19 -9.98 -18.81
N ALA A 369 -3.31 -10.05 -19.80
CA ALA A 369 -2.82 -8.86 -20.51
C ALA A 369 -3.37 -8.83 -21.94
N GLU A 370 -4.32 -7.92 -22.17
CA GLU A 370 -5.12 -7.83 -23.39
C GLU A 370 -4.58 -6.70 -24.28
N ALA A 371 -3.90 -7.07 -25.36
CA ALA A 371 -3.46 -6.14 -26.38
C ALA A 371 -4.59 -5.83 -27.37
N GLN A 372 -4.66 -4.58 -27.84
CA GLN A 372 -5.61 -4.14 -28.86
C GLN A 372 -7.06 -4.40 -28.44
N ASP A 373 -7.34 -4.23 -27.15
CA ASP A 373 -8.62 -4.59 -26.58
C ASP A 373 -9.78 -3.76 -27.18
N ASP A 374 -10.89 -4.44 -27.46
CA ASP A 374 -12.13 -3.90 -28.04
C ASP A 374 -11.93 -3.00 -29.28
N VAL A 375 -10.93 -3.36 -30.10
CA VAL A 375 -10.57 -2.57 -31.27
C VAL A 375 -11.72 -2.46 -32.28
N TYR A 376 -12.58 -3.48 -32.37
CA TYR A 376 -13.74 -3.53 -33.26
C TYR A 376 -15.00 -2.91 -32.67
N GLY A 377 -15.14 -2.81 -31.34
CA GLY A 377 -16.16 -1.99 -30.68
C GLY A 377 -15.82 -0.49 -30.70
N GLY A 378 -14.55 -0.15 -30.96
CA GLY A 378 -14.07 1.21 -31.22
C GLY A 378 -13.26 1.83 -30.09
N SER A 379 -12.92 1.04 -29.07
CA SER A 379 -12.09 1.48 -27.93
C SER A 379 -10.70 1.92 -28.39
N ARG A 380 -10.31 3.14 -28.00
CA ARG A 380 -9.05 3.80 -28.40
C ARG A 380 -8.57 4.82 -27.37
N ASN A 381 -7.28 5.13 -27.41
CA ASN A 381 -6.62 6.22 -26.68
C ASN A 381 -6.69 6.09 -25.16
N ASN A 382 -6.62 4.86 -24.66
CA ASN A 382 -6.60 4.61 -23.23
C ASN A 382 -5.96 3.24 -22.94
N ALA A 383 -5.81 2.93 -21.67
CA ALA A 383 -5.64 1.60 -21.13
C ALA A 383 -6.39 1.54 -19.78
N ASN A 384 -6.53 0.35 -19.20
CA ASN A 384 -7.05 0.22 -17.84
C ASN A 384 -6.53 -1.05 -17.15
N MET A 385 -6.70 -1.09 -15.82
CA MET A 385 -6.35 -2.22 -14.98
C MET A 385 -7.48 -2.57 -14.00
N ALA A 386 -8.00 -3.79 -14.09
CA ALA A 386 -8.89 -4.39 -13.11
C ALA A 386 -8.10 -5.27 -12.13
N THR A 387 -8.32 -5.08 -10.83
CA THR A 387 -7.46 -5.60 -9.76
C THR A 387 -8.29 -6.23 -8.64
N PRO A 388 -8.81 -7.45 -8.88
CA PRO A 388 -9.50 -8.18 -7.84
C PRO A 388 -8.51 -8.68 -6.76
N ASP A 389 -9.07 -9.17 -5.66
CA ASP A 389 -8.32 -9.78 -4.56
C ASP A 389 -7.41 -10.94 -5.02
N ASP A 390 -6.44 -11.28 -4.16
CA ASP A 390 -5.48 -12.35 -4.39
C ASP A 390 -6.17 -13.68 -4.75
N GLY A 391 -5.66 -14.38 -5.78
CA GLY A 391 -6.26 -15.60 -6.31
C GLY A 391 -7.27 -15.40 -7.45
N LEU A 392 -7.71 -14.16 -7.73
CA LEU A 392 -8.36 -13.81 -8.99
C LEU A 392 -7.41 -13.00 -9.87
N SER A 393 -7.30 -13.38 -11.15
CA SER A 393 -6.39 -12.71 -12.08
C SER A 393 -6.73 -11.23 -12.25
N PRO A 394 -5.76 -10.32 -12.05
CA PRO A 394 -5.84 -8.95 -12.55
C PRO A 394 -5.95 -8.96 -14.07
N ARG A 395 -6.60 -7.94 -14.64
CA ARG A 395 -6.75 -7.79 -16.09
C ARG A 395 -6.30 -6.41 -16.53
N MET A 396 -5.28 -6.37 -17.36
CA MET A 396 -4.75 -5.18 -18.00
C MET A 396 -5.27 -5.12 -19.43
N GLN A 397 -6.00 -4.07 -19.78
CA GLN A 397 -6.53 -3.86 -21.13
C GLN A 397 -5.82 -2.69 -21.78
N VAL A 398 -5.14 -2.93 -22.91
CA VAL A 398 -4.35 -1.92 -23.60
C VAL A 398 -4.91 -1.68 -24.99
N TYR A 399 -5.33 -0.44 -25.28
CA TYR A 399 -6.01 -0.11 -26.52
C TYR A 399 -5.06 0.37 -27.62
N LEU A 400 -5.57 0.40 -28.85
CA LEU A 400 -4.95 1.17 -29.90
C LEU A 400 -5.13 2.68 -29.65
N TRP A 401 -4.19 3.46 -30.16
CA TRP A 401 -4.20 4.92 -30.09
C TRP A 401 -4.31 5.49 -31.50
N ARG A 402 -5.06 6.59 -31.63
CA ARG A 402 -5.24 7.24 -32.92
C ARG A 402 -3.90 7.79 -33.42
N GLY A 403 -3.70 7.70 -34.72
CA GLY A 403 -2.55 8.31 -35.38
C GLY A 403 -2.56 9.84 -35.32
N LYS A 404 -1.36 10.43 -35.45
CA LYS A 404 -1.16 11.87 -35.57
C LYS A 404 -2.00 12.44 -36.70
N GLN A 405 -2.69 13.54 -36.43
CA GLN A 405 -3.53 14.23 -37.42
C GLN A 405 -2.95 15.60 -37.78
N THR A 406 -2.60 15.81 -39.05
CA THR A 406 -2.31 17.14 -39.60
C THR A 406 -3.54 17.68 -40.33
N ARG A 407 -3.86 18.94 -40.07
CA ARG A 407 -5.03 19.62 -40.64
C ARG A 407 -4.65 21.04 -41.02
N THR A 408 -4.96 21.47 -42.23
CA THR A 408 -4.87 22.87 -42.63
C THR A 408 -6.10 23.27 -43.43
N LEU A 409 -6.54 24.50 -43.19
CA LEU A 409 -7.59 25.17 -43.95
C LEU A 409 -7.04 26.51 -44.41
N THR A 410 -7.09 26.76 -45.72
CA THR A 410 -6.68 28.06 -46.30
C THR A 410 -7.81 28.62 -47.14
N LEU A 411 -8.15 29.89 -46.92
CA LEU A 411 -9.21 30.61 -47.61
C LEU A 411 -8.61 31.66 -48.57
N SER A 412 -9.16 31.75 -49.78
CA SER A 412 -8.77 32.72 -50.81
C SER A 412 -10.01 33.51 -51.27
N PRO A 413 -9.89 34.84 -51.50
CA PRO A 413 -8.67 35.65 -51.54
C PRO A 413 -8.21 36.24 -50.20
N SER A 414 -8.95 36.00 -49.10
CA SER A 414 -8.63 36.61 -47.79
C SER A 414 -7.29 36.15 -47.20
N GLY A 415 -6.74 35.02 -47.66
CA GLY A 415 -5.47 34.47 -47.18
C GLY A 415 -5.54 33.91 -45.76
N ARG A 416 -6.74 33.86 -45.16
CA ARG A 416 -6.95 33.40 -43.78
C ARG A 416 -6.66 31.90 -43.68
N THR A 417 -6.05 31.49 -42.58
CA THR A 417 -5.70 30.09 -42.28
C THR A 417 -6.29 29.66 -40.94
N PRO A 418 -7.61 29.44 -40.87
CA PRO A 418 -8.27 29.18 -39.60
C PRO A 418 -7.85 27.83 -39.01
N ILE A 419 -7.84 27.75 -37.67
CA ILE A 419 -7.73 26.47 -36.97
C ILE A 419 -8.97 25.64 -37.33
N ALA A 420 -8.76 24.41 -37.78
CA ALA A 420 -9.83 23.53 -38.25
C ALA A 420 -9.94 22.28 -37.36
N GLY A 421 -11.16 21.95 -36.95
CA GLY A 421 -11.47 20.69 -36.26
C GLY A 421 -11.63 19.55 -37.27
N GLY A 422 -11.35 18.33 -36.82
CA GLY A 422 -11.40 17.12 -37.65
C GLY A 422 -12.71 16.36 -37.48
N ALA A 423 -12.94 15.38 -38.35
CA ALA A 423 -14.04 14.44 -38.22
C ALA A 423 -13.57 13.07 -37.74
N ALA A 424 -14.32 12.49 -36.79
CA ALA A 424 -14.14 11.11 -36.32
C ALA A 424 -14.64 10.07 -37.34
N PHE A 425 -15.25 10.52 -38.43
CA PHE A 425 -15.81 9.71 -39.50
C PHE A 425 -15.26 10.15 -40.87
N GLY A 426 -15.52 9.32 -41.88
CA GLY A 426 -15.18 9.61 -43.28
C GLY A 426 -13.69 9.52 -43.59
N VAL A 427 -13.28 10.16 -44.68
CA VAL A 427 -11.91 10.02 -45.22
C VAL A 427 -10.84 10.63 -44.30
N GLY A 428 -9.87 9.79 -43.92
CA GLY A 428 -8.71 10.17 -43.10
C GLY A 428 -7.63 10.99 -43.82
N ARG A 429 -7.58 10.90 -45.16
CA ARG A 429 -6.55 11.58 -45.98
C ARG A 429 -7.19 12.26 -47.19
N TYR A 430 -7.03 13.56 -47.29
CA TYR A 430 -7.51 14.34 -48.45
C TYR A 430 -6.78 15.67 -48.58
N THR A 431 -6.72 16.16 -49.81
CA THR A 431 -6.48 17.57 -50.14
C THR A 431 -7.52 17.96 -51.16
N VAL A 432 -8.44 18.84 -50.80
CA VAL A 432 -9.49 19.33 -51.70
C VAL A 432 -9.46 20.84 -51.78
N THR A 433 -9.49 21.37 -53.01
CA THR A 433 -9.60 22.80 -53.29
C THR A 433 -10.84 23.03 -54.13
N ALA A 434 -11.80 23.77 -53.61
CA ALA A 434 -13.04 24.06 -54.30
C ALA A 434 -13.66 25.40 -53.86
N PRO A 435 -14.55 25.99 -54.68
CA PRO A 435 -15.33 27.16 -54.26
C PRO A 435 -16.18 26.84 -53.04
N VAL A 436 -16.20 27.74 -52.07
CA VAL A 436 -17.06 27.66 -50.90
C VAL A 436 -18.44 28.24 -51.24
N VAL A 437 -19.50 27.56 -50.83
CA VAL A 437 -20.88 28.05 -50.90
C VAL A 437 -21.53 27.91 -49.53
N LEU A 438 -22.42 28.84 -49.18
CA LEU A 438 -23.27 28.67 -48.01
C LEU A 438 -24.34 27.62 -48.32
N GLY A 439 -24.40 26.55 -47.52
CA GLY A 439 -25.43 25.52 -47.65
C GLY A 439 -26.80 26.08 -47.30
N VAL A 440 -27.79 25.90 -48.17
CA VAL A 440 -29.17 26.34 -47.94
C VAL A 440 -30.08 25.12 -48.03
N ASP A 441 -30.75 24.79 -46.94
CA ASP A 441 -31.49 23.54 -46.79
C ASP A 441 -32.99 23.69 -46.47
N GLY A 442 -33.50 24.90 -46.26
CA GLY A 442 -34.94 25.17 -46.29
C GLY A 442 -35.49 26.00 -45.13
N ALA A 443 -36.71 25.69 -44.67
CA ALA A 443 -37.50 26.50 -43.73
C ALA A 443 -37.48 25.99 -42.28
N GLY A 444 -36.39 25.35 -41.87
CA GLY A 444 -36.11 25.03 -40.47
C GLY A 444 -35.82 26.27 -39.60
N ALA A 445 -35.50 26.05 -38.32
CA ALA A 445 -35.15 27.15 -37.40
C ALA A 445 -33.86 27.88 -37.81
N ASN A 446 -32.95 27.20 -38.52
CA ASN A 446 -31.79 27.79 -39.19
C ASN A 446 -31.74 27.28 -40.64
N PRO A 447 -31.86 28.16 -41.65
CA PRO A 447 -31.91 27.76 -43.07
C PRO A 447 -30.53 27.37 -43.66
N ASN A 448 -29.51 27.24 -42.81
CA ASN A 448 -28.12 26.97 -43.20
C ASN A 448 -27.46 25.88 -42.36
N ASP A 449 -28.21 25.10 -41.58
CA ASP A 449 -27.59 24.11 -40.69
C ASP A 449 -27.31 22.76 -41.37
N GLY A 450 -27.92 22.47 -42.51
CA GLY A 450 -27.70 21.22 -43.25
C GLY A 450 -28.39 20.02 -42.61
N CYS A 451 -29.46 20.24 -41.83
CA CYS A 451 -30.31 19.19 -41.29
C CYS A 451 -31.46 18.80 -42.23
N GLU A 452 -31.76 19.63 -43.20
CA GLU A 452 -32.73 19.34 -44.26
C GLU A 452 -32.06 19.10 -45.63
N PRO A 453 -32.79 18.60 -46.64
CA PRO A 453 -32.24 18.45 -47.99
C PRO A 453 -31.84 19.80 -48.61
N PHE A 454 -30.61 19.91 -49.11
CA PHE A 454 -30.10 21.12 -49.76
C PHE A 454 -30.89 21.50 -51.03
N THR A 455 -31.08 22.80 -51.24
CA THR A 455 -31.94 23.36 -52.31
C THR A 455 -31.17 23.93 -53.52
N GLY A 456 -29.83 23.80 -53.56
CA GLY A 456 -28.96 24.32 -54.62
C GLY A 456 -27.97 23.29 -55.18
N ASP A 457 -27.29 23.62 -56.28
CA ASP A 457 -26.25 22.76 -56.87
C ASP A 457 -24.95 22.85 -56.05
N LEU A 458 -24.63 21.76 -55.36
CA LEU A 458 -23.42 21.63 -54.55
C LEU A 458 -22.30 20.89 -55.30
N THR A 459 -22.51 20.51 -56.56
CA THR A 459 -21.54 19.76 -57.36
C THR A 459 -20.21 20.50 -57.46
N GLY A 460 -19.13 19.85 -57.02
CA GLY A 460 -17.79 20.44 -57.09
C GLY A 460 -17.53 21.56 -56.07
N LYS A 461 -18.34 21.68 -55.01
CA LYS A 461 -18.25 22.75 -53.99
C LYS A 461 -17.86 22.23 -52.61
N ILE A 462 -17.30 23.12 -51.80
CA ILE A 462 -17.22 22.95 -50.34
C ILE A 462 -18.39 23.72 -49.73
N VAL A 463 -19.18 23.04 -48.91
CA VAL A 463 -20.41 23.61 -48.33
C VAL A 463 -20.13 24.10 -46.92
N LEU A 464 -20.34 25.39 -46.67
CA LEU A 464 -20.34 25.95 -45.32
C LEU A 464 -21.74 25.77 -44.72
N VAL A 465 -21.83 25.11 -43.58
CA VAL A 465 -23.08 24.96 -42.81
C VAL A 465 -22.87 25.37 -41.35
N ASP A 466 -23.93 25.80 -40.70
CA ASP A 466 -23.92 26.05 -39.26
C ASP A 466 -24.15 24.76 -38.46
N ARG A 467 -23.55 24.69 -37.26
CA ARG A 467 -23.93 23.68 -36.28
C ARG A 467 -25.39 23.92 -35.88
N GLY A 468 -26.19 22.86 -36.02
CA GLY A 468 -27.61 22.82 -35.68
C GLY A 468 -27.94 21.60 -34.84
N ASN A 469 -29.18 21.11 -34.93
CA ASN A 469 -29.70 20.10 -34.01
C ASN A 469 -29.53 18.64 -34.48
N CYS A 470 -29.20 18.40 -35.74
CA CYS A 470 -28.85 17.08 -36.24
C CYS A 470 -27.35 16.76 -36.07
N THR A 471 -26.99 15.48 -36.15
CA THR A 471 -25.61 15.02 -35.98
C THR A 471 -24.67 15.54 -37.08
N TYR A 472 -23.38 15.67 -36.77
CA TYR A 472 -22.39 16.16 -37.74
C TYR A 472 -22.30 15.26 -38.97
N LYS A 473 -22.31 13.93 -38.76
CA LYS A 473 -22.27 12.95 -39.85
C LYS A 473 -23.50 13.05 -40.75
N ARG A 474 -24.68 13.34 -40.20
CA ARG A 474 -25.88 13.59 -40.99
C ARG A 474 -25.70 14.74 -41.98
N LYS A 475 -25.22 15.89 -41.51
CA LYS A 475 -24.96 17.09 -42.34
C LYS A 475 -24.02 16.77 -43.50
N VAL A 476 -22.96 16.02 -43.21
CA VAL A 476 -21.96 15.63 -44.23
C VAL A 476 -22.55 14.61 -45.21
N LEU A 477 -23.36 13.65 -44.75
CA LEU A 477 -24.07 12.71 -45.63
C LEU A 477 -25.03 13.44 -46.58
N ASP A 478 -25.78 14.43 -46.09
CA ASP A 478 -26.71 15.20 -46.92
C ASP A 478 -25.98 16.03 -47.98
N ALA A 479 -24.84 16.64 -47.64
CA ALA A 479 -24.00 17.34 -48.60
C ALA A 479 -23.38 16.37 -49.63
N GLN A 480 -22.97 15.18 -49.18
CA GLN A 480 -22.48 14.11 -50.06
C GLN A 480 -23.56 13.66 -51.05
N ASN A 481 -24.79 13.45 -50.58
CA ASN A 481 -25.93 13.09 -51.43
C ASN A 481 -26.26 14.19 -52.45
N ALA A 482 -25.93 15.44 -52.13
CA ALA A 482 -26.02 16.58 -53.04
C ALA A 482 -24.77 16.78 -53.94
N ASN A 483 -23.85 15.81 -53.97
CA ASN A 483 -22.60 15.81 -54.77
C ASN A 483 -21.57 16.89 -54.37
N ALA A 484 -21.58 17.35 -53.12
CA ALA A 484 -20.51 18.20 -52.59
C ALA A 484 -19.15 17.48 -52.61
N MET A 485 -18.06 18.26 -52.63
CA MET A 485 -16.70 17.74 -52.47
C MET A 485 -16.20 17.82 -51.02
N GLY A 486 -16.83 18.66 -50.20
CA GLY A 486 -16.55 18.71 -48.77
C GLY A 486 -17.48 19.65 -48.00
N VAL A 487 -17.33 19.66 -46.67
CA VAL A 487 -18.14 20.45 -45.75
C VAL A 487 -17.27 21.15 -44.71
N LEU A 488 -17.56 22.43 -44.47
CA LEU A 488 -17.07 23.21 -43.33
C LEU A 488 -18.24 23.45 -42.38
N ILE A 489 -18.14 22.97 -41.15
CA ILE A 489 -19.17 23.18 -40.12
C ILE A 489 -18.74 24.32 -39.19
N ALA A 490 -19.46 25.44 -39.22
CA ALA A 490 -19.26 26.54 -38.30
C ALA A 490 -19.94 26.24 -36.96
N ASP A 491 -19.17 26.28 -35.87
CA ASP A 491 -19.73 26.06 -34.53
C ASP A 491 -20.77 27.14 -34.16
N ASN A 492 -21.68 26.80 -33.26
CA ASN A 492 -22.72 27.73 -32.77
C ASN A 492 -22.44 28.24 -31.35
N MET A 493 -21.34 27.81 -30.73
CA MET A 493 -20.86 28.29 -29.43
C MET A 493 -19.57 29.11 -29.60
N ALA A 494 -19.44 30.18 -28.81
CA ALA A 494 -18.22 30.97 -28.78
C ALA A 494 -17.10 30.18 -28.10
N SER A 495 -16.04 29.86 -28.86
CA SER A 495 -14.87 29.11 -28.39
C SER A 495 -13.61 29.59 -29.12
N SER A 496 -12.46 29.47 -28.47
CA SER A 496 -11.14 29.69 -29.09
C SER A 496 -10.70 28.52 -29.98
N THR A 497 -11.34 27.36 -29.88
CA THR A 497 -11.04 26.16 -30.66
C THR A 497 -12.30 25.61 -31.35
N PRO A 498 -12.19 25.07 -32.58
CA PRO A 498 -13.31 24.45 -33.28
C PRO A 498 -13.67 23.08 -32.68
N PRO A 499 -14.94 22.66 -32.75
CA PRO A 499 -15.38 21.38 -32.18
C PRO A 499 -14.84 20.18 -32.97
N SER A 500 -14.57 19.06 -32.31
CA SER A 500 -14.40 17.79 -33.01
C SER A 500 -15.75 17.30 -33.55
N LEU A 501 -15.79 16.84 -34.80
CA LEU A 501 -17.01 16.31 -35.40
C LEU A 501 -17.17 14.83 -35.01
N GLY A 502 -17.98 14.58 -33.98
CA GLY A 502 -18.32 13.24 -33.50
C GLY A 502 -19.03 12.38 -34.54
N ASP A 503 -18.78 11.07 -34.49
CA ASP A 503 -19.45 10.08 -35.34
C ASP A 503 -20.91 9.84 -34.88
N ASP A 504 -21.69 9.28 -35.79
CA ASP A 504 -23.06 8.80 -35.55
C ASP A 504 -23.14 7.36 -36.05
N ALA A 505 -23.16 6.41 -35.12
CA ALA A 505 -23.16 4.98 -35.40
C ALA A 505 -24.47 4.50 -36.06
N ALA A 506 -25.56 5.27 -35.93
CA ALA A 506 -26.82 4.94 -36.60
C ALA A 506 -26.76 5.18 -38.12
N ILE A 507 -25.80 5.99 -38.59
CA ILE A 507 -25.55 6.24 -40.01
C ILE A 507 -24.47 5.26 -40.49
N THR A 508 -24.88 4.28 -41.29
CA THR A 508 -23.97 3.22 -41.79
C THR A 508 -23.36 3.55 -43.15
N GLU A 509 -23.88 4.57 -43.83
CA GLU A 509 -23.38 5.06 -45.11
C GLU A 509 -21.96 5.61 -44.97
N THR A 510 -21.08 5.14 -45.85
CA THR A 510 -19.69 5.60 -45.88
C THR A 510 -19.60 7.06 -46.35
N ILE A 511 -18.97 7.89 -45.53
CA ILE A 511 -18.65 9.28 -45.90
C ILE A 511 -17.34 9.31 -46.70
N THR A 512 -17.40 9.78 -47.94
CA THR A 512 -16.28 9.83 -48.88
C THR A 512 -15.78 11.26 -49.17
N ILE A 513 -16.51 12.29 -48.73
CA ILE A 513 -16.18 13.70 -48.94
C ILE A 513 -15.39 14.29 -47.77
N ALA A 514 -14.68 15.40 -48.00
CA ALA A 514 -13.90 16.07 -46.96
C ALA A 514 -14.81 16.73 -45.91
N ALA A 515 -14.43 16.69 -44.63
CA ALA A 515 -15.16 17.37 -43.56
C ALA A 515 -14.22 17.98 -42.52
N MET A 516 -14.45 19.24 -42.17
CA MET A 516 -13.80 19.95 -41.06
C MET A 516 -14.80 20.88 -40.35
N SER A 517 -14.44 21.32 -39.16
CA SER A 517 -15.16 22.38 -38.45
C SER A 517 -14.31 23.63 -38.27
N ILE A 518 -14.96 24.76 -38.04
CA ILE A 518 -14.36 26.06 -37.71
C ILE A 518 -15.11 26.68 -36.52
N THR A 519 -14.49 27.64 -35.84
CA THR A 519 -15.14 28.34 -34.71
C THR A 519 -16.33 29.16 -35.19
N GLN A 520 -17.21 29.54 -34.26
CA GLN A 520 -18.34 30.42 -34.55
C GLN A 520 -17.87 31.76 -35.15
N ALA A 521 -16.86 32.38 -34.55
CA ALA A 521 -16.31 33.65 -35.03
C ALA A 521 -15.75 33.54 -36.45
N GLU A 522 -15.08 32.43 -36.75
CA GLU A 522 -14.57 32.16 -38.09
C GLU A 522 -15.70 31.93 -39.09
N GLY A 523 -16.74 31.17 -38.72
CA GLY A 523 -17.92 30.95 -39.56
C GLY A 523 -18.61 32.25 -39.97
N VAL A 524 -18.76 33.19 -39.04
CA VAL A 524 -19.28 34.55 -39.32
C VAL A 524 -18.39 35.28 -40.33
N ALA A 525 -17.08 35.20 -40.17
CA ALA A 525 -16.13 35.84 -41.06
C ALA A 525 -16.10 35.21 -42.47
N VAL A 526 -16.22 33.88 -42.60
CA VAL A 526 -16.35 33.22 -43.91
C VAL A 526 -17.64 33.64 -44.62
N LYS A 527 -18.75 33.76 -43.88
CA LYS A 527 -20.01 34.28 -44.45
C LYS A 527 -19.88 35.72 -44.94
N ALA A 528 -19.14 36.57 -44.21
CA ALA A 528 -18.84 37.93 -44.65
C ALA A 528 -17.97 37.96 -45.92
N ASP A 529 -16.95 37.10 -46.00
CA ASP A 529 -16.12 36.94 -47.21
C ASP A 529 -16.97 36.51 -48.42
N LEU A 530 -17.88 35.55 -48.24
CA LEU A 530 -18.82 35.08 -49.27
C LEU A 530 -19.78 36.18 -49.76
N ALA A 531 -20.18 37.08 -48.87
CA ALA A 531 -21.00 38.25 -49.24
C ALA A 531 -20.20 39.30 -50.02
N ALA A 532 -18.89 39.39 -49.79
CA ALA A 532 -18.00 40.32 -50.49
C ALA A 532 -17.54 39.81 -51.87
N GLY A 533 -17.49 38.50 -52.08
CA GLY A 533 -17.15 37.90 -53.37
C GLY A 533 -16.90 36.39 -53.29
N PRO A 534 -16.49 35.75 -54.40
CA PRO A 534 -16.22 34.33 -54.43
C PRO A 534 -15.08 33.93 -53.47
N VAL A 535 -15.33 32.91 -52.65
CA VAL A 535 -14.34 32.32 -51.73
C VAL A 535 -13.96 30.92 -52.22
N THR A 536 -12.68 30.59 -52.15
CA THR A 536 -12.17 29.22 -52.37
C THR A 536 -11.52 28.72 -51.09
N ALA A 537 -11.80 27.48 -50.71
CA ALA A 537 -11.14 26.81 -49.58
C ALA A 537 -10.23 25.70 -50.10
N THR A 538 -9.05 25.58 -49.52
CA THR A 538 -8.21 24.40 -49.58
C THR A 538 -8.25 23.72 -48.22
N MET A 539 -8.85 22.54 -48.14
CA MET A 539 -8.90 21.69 -46.96
C MET A 539 -7.90 20.55 -47.14
N HIS A 540 -6.97 20.41 -46.20
CA HIS A 540 -6.02 19.31 -46.18
C HIS A 540 -6.05 18.59 -44.84
N ARG A 541 -6.20 17.27 -44.88
CA ARG A 541 -6.11 16.39 -43.72
C ARG A 541 -5.25 15.20 -44.06
N GLU A 542 -4.36 14.83 -43.14
CA GLU A 542 -3.64 13.57 -43.17
C GLU A 542 -3.63 12.96 -41.76
N VAL A 543 -3.99 11.68 -41.68
CA VAL A 543 -3.95 10.87 -40.46
C VAL A 543 -2.92 9.77 -40.69
N SER A 544 -1.95 9.67 -39.77
CA SER A 544 -1.00 8.55 -39.74
C SER A 544 -1.72 7.25 -39.35
N GLN A 545 -1.02 6.13 -39.48
CA GLN A 545 -1.45 4.85 -38.92
C GLN A 545 -1.77 4.96 -37.42
N GLU A 546 -2.66 4.09 -36.95
CA GLU A 546 -2.89 3.92 -35.50
C GLU A 546 -1.61 3.40 -34.83
N LEU A 547 -1.51 3.66 -33.53
CA LEU A 547 -0.41 3.26 -32.68
C LEU A 547 -0.90 2.18 -31.72
N ASP A 548 -0.02 1.26 -31.33
CA ASP A 548 -0.41 0.14 -30.46
C ASP A 548 0.09 0.37 -29.05
N GLY A 549 -0.81 0.61 -28.09
CA GLY A 549 -0.44 0.93 -26.71
C GLY A 549 0.40 -0.17 -26.05
N ALA A 550 0.32 -1.41 -26.53
CA ALA A 550 1.13 -2.54 -26.02
C ALA A 550 2.63 -2.43 -26.39
N LEU A 551 3.03 -1.38 -27.11
CA LEU A 551 4.43 -1.01 -27.34
C LEU A 551 4.92 0.14 -26.45
N ASP A 552 4.05 0.77 -25.66
CA ASP A 552 4.39 1.87 -24.77
C ASP A 552 4.65 1.35 -23.35
N SER A 553 5.93 1.17 -23.01
CA SER A 553 6.31 0.58 -21.73
C SER A 553 5.88 1.45 -20.55
N THR A 554 5.80 2.77 -20.74
CA THR A 554 5.38 3.68 -19.67
C THR A 554 3.88 3.62 -19.41
N LEU A 555 3.06 3.40 -20.45
CA LEU A 555 1.64 3.11 -20.31
C LEU A 555 1.41 1.77 -19.60
N ILE A 556 2.13 0.72 -19.99
CA ILE A 556 2.03 -0.61 -19.35
C ILE A 556 2.45 -0.55 -17.87
N ALA A 557 3.51 0.19 -17.56
CA ALA A 557 3.96 0.40 -16.18
C ALA A 557 2.96 1.19 -15.34
N HIS A 558 2.25 2.15 -15.94
CA HIS A 558 1.14 2.87 -15.29
C HIS A 558 0.05 1.89 -14.85
N GLU A 559 -0.42 1.05 -15.77
CA GLU A 559 -1.43 0.04 -15.45
C GLU A 559 -0.94 -0.97 -14.39
N TYR A 560 0.35 -1.34 -14.44
CA TYR A 560 0.94 -2.18 -13.39
C TYR A 560 0.95 -1.49 -12.02
N GLY A 561 1.10 -0.16 -11.97
CA GLY A 561 1.06 0.61 -10.73
C GLY A 561 -0.29 0.59 -10.03
N HIS A 562 -1.42 0.58 -10.77
CA HIS A 562 -2.74 0.32 -10.20
C HIS A 562 -2.80 -1.05 -9.51
N TYR A 563 -2.21 -2.05 -10.16
CA TYR A 563 -2.16 -3.40 -9.63
C TYR A 563 -1.29 -3.57 -8.39
N LEU A 564 -0.10 -2.96 -8.39
CA LEU A 564 0.73 -2.89 -7.21
C LEU A 564 0.00 -2.22 -6.04
N HIS A 565 -0.66 -1.09 -6.32
CA HIS A 565 -1.37 -0.33 -5.29
C HIS A 565 -2.53 -1.13 -4.68
N HIS A 566 -3.45 -1.63 -5.50
CA HIS A 566 -4.68 -2.26 -5.01
C HIS A 566 -4.46 -3.63 -4.37
N ARG A 567 -3.40 -4.37 -4.74
CA ARG A 567 -3.04 -5.62 -4.03
C ARG A 567 -2.44 -5.36 -2.66
N LEU A 568 -1.78 -4.22 -2.46
CA LEU A 568 -1.12 -3.87 -1.19
C LEU A 568 -1.99 -3.03 -0.27
N SER A 569 -2.96 -2.28 -0.80
CA SER A 569 -3.84 -1.41 -0.02
C SER A 569 -5.23 -1.30 -0.64
N LEU A 570 -6.27 -1.38 0.20
CA LEU A 570 -7.67 -1.23 -0.23
C LEU A 570 -8.00 0.23 -0.53
N CYS A 571 -8.69 0.45 -1.65
CA CYS A 571 -8.86 1.77 -2.23
C CYS A 571 -10.19 1.93 -3.01
N GLY A 572 -11.00 2.91 -2.63
CA GLY A 572 -12.39 3.04 -3.07
C GLY A 572 -12.97 4.45 -2.94
N ASN A 573 -12.38 5.35 -2.17
CA ASN A 573 -12.77 6.76 -2.09
C ASN A 573 -12.11 7.58 -3.23
N ALA A 574 -12.58 8.82 -3.44
CA ALA A 574 -12.10 9.64 -4.53
C ALA A 574 -10.61 10.02 -4.41
N MET A 575 -10.14 10.31 -3.21
CA MET A 575 -8.74 10.70 -2.95
C MET A 575 -7.79 9.53 -3.16
N CYS A 576 -8.16 8.35 -2.67
CA CYS A 576 -7.39 7.14 -2.84
C CYS A 576 -7.27 6.77 -4.33
N ARG A 577 -8.36 6.86 -5.10
CA ARG A 577 -8.30 6.64 -6.56
C ARG A 577 -7.37 7.63 -7.27
N ALA A 578 -7.37 8.90 -6.85
CA ALA A 578 -6.43 9.89 -7.37
C ALA A 578 -4.97 9.50 -7.04
N MET A 579 -4.69 9.04 -5.81
CA MET A 579 -3.37 8.50 -5.50
C MET A 579 -3.02 7.26 -6.32
N SER A 580 -4.00 6.42 -6.64
CA SER A 580 -3.77 5.26 -7.51
C SER A 580 -3.30 5.65 -8.91
N GLU A 581 -3.85 6.71 -9.50
CA GLU A 581 -3.32 7.28 -10.75
C GLU A 581 -1.88 7.74 -10.58
N GLY A 582 -1.58 8.40 -9.44
CA GLY A 582 -0.22 8.83 -9.13
C GLY A 582 0.76 7.66 -8.90
N TRP A 583 0.30 6.52 -8.36
CA TRP A 583 1.10 5.30 -8.25
C TRP A 583 1.40 4.67 -9.61
N GLY A 584 0.44 4.71 -10.52
CA GLY A 584 0.66 4.37 -11.93
C GLY A 584 1.76 5.22 -12.54
N ASP A 585 1.63 6.54 -12.47
CA ASP A 585 2.60 7.48 -13.02
C ASP A 585 3.99 7.32 -12.40
N PHE A 586 4.06 7.14 -11.08
CA PHE A 586 5.33 6.93 -10.39
C PHE A 586 6.00 5.61 -10.77
N THR A 587 5.22 4.54 -10.96
CA THR A 587 5.73 3.25 -11.47
C THR A 587 6.29 3.42 -12.88
N ALA A 588 5.60 4.18 -13.74
CA ALA A 588 6.09 4.53 -15.06
C ALA A 588 7.38 5.36 -15.02
N LEU A 589 7.50 6.32 -14.11
CA LEU A 589 8.72 7.12 -13.90
C LEU A 589 9.91 6.31 -13.42
N MET A 590 9.69 5.33 -12.53
CA MET A 590 10.73 4.41 -12.08
C MET A 590 11.24 3.50 -13.21
N LEU A 591 10.36 3.11 -14.14
CA LEU A 591 10.75 2.43 -15.38
C LEU A 591 11.41 3.40 -16.37
N LEU A 592 11.00 4.66 -16.44
CA LEU A 592 11.52 5.64 -17.39
C LEU A 592 12.97 6.02 -17.11
N ALA A 593 13.31 6.25 -15.84
CA ALA A 593 14.61 6.79 -15.45
C ALA A 593 15.79 5.88 -15.86
N ARG A 594 16.92 6.49 -16.22
CA ARG A 594 18.16 5.82 -16.64
C ARG A 594 19.37 6.32 -15.83
N PRO A 595 20.46 5.52 -15.78
CA PRO A 595 21.73 5.99 -15.23
C PRO A 595 22.25 7.24 -15.96
N ASN A 596 22.62 8.26 -15.20
CA ASN A 596 23.17 9.56 -15.65
C ASN A 596 22.16 10.53 -16.28
N ASP A 597 20.86 10.29 -16.15
CA ASP A 597 19.86 11.28 -16.53
C ASP A 597 20.06 12.61 -15.81
N ASN A 598 19.72 13.70 -16.49
CA ASN A 598 19.57 14.98 -15.81
C ASN A 598 18.34 14.91 -14.90
N LEU A 599 18.55 14.68 -13.61
CA LEU A 599 17.48 14.55 -12.62
C LEU A 599 16.65 15.84 -12.43
N ASP A 600 17.14 17.00 -12.89
CA ASP A 600 16.38 18.27 -12.94
C ASP A 600 15.60 18.45 -14.26
N GLY A 601 15.60 17.44 -15.13
CA GLY A 601 14.96 17.44 -16.44
C GLY A 601 13.44 17.29 -16.38
N ALA A 602 12.83 17.27 -17.57
CA ALA A 602 11.40 17.03 -17.75
C ALA A 602 11.19 15.57 -18.17
N PHE A 603 10.35 14.83 -17.45
CA PHE A 603 10.09 13.42 -17.66
C PHE A 603 8.63 13.20 -18.09
N PRO A 604 8.32 13.25 -19.39
CA PRO A 604 7.00 12.93 -19.91
C PRO A 604 6.79 11.41 -19.97
N ILE A 605 5.54 10.98 -19.77
CA ILE A 605 5.12 9.58 -19.89
C ILE A 605 4.12 9.41 -21.04
N SER A 606 3.99 8.19 -21.58
CA SER A 606 3.11 7.84 -22.69
C SER A 606 3.37 8.64 -23.98
N VAL A 607 4.63 9.02 -24.23
CA VAL A 607 5.03 9.86 -25.38
C VAL A 607 4.71 9.18 -26.71
N TYR A 608 4.91 7.86 -26.83
CA TYR A 608 4.63 7.14 -28.06
C TYR A 608 3.13 7.16 -28.38
N SER A 609 2.30 6.82 -27.41
CA SER A 609 0.85 6.62 -27.60
C SER A 609 0.09 7.93 -27.86
N THR A 610 0.55 9.05 -27.32
CA THR A 610 -0.16 10.34 -27.32
C THR A 610 0.04 11.19 -28.57
N GLN A 611 0.63 10.67 -29.65
CA GLN A 611 0.94 11.46 -30.86
C GLN A 611 -0.25 12.10 -31.58
N SER A 612 -1.48 11.63 -31.35
CA SER A 612 -2.69 12.28 -31.87
C SER A 612 -3.09 13.54 -31.13
N TYR A 613 -2.52 13.78 -29.94
CA TYR A 613 -2.83 14.95 -29.15
C TYR A 613 -2.25 16.18 -29.86
N VAL A 614 -3.03 17.27 -29.89
CA VAL A 614 -2.70 18.44 -30.71
C VAL A 614 -1.50 19.21 -30.14
N THR A 615 -1.31 19.13 -28.82
CA THR A 615 -0.19 19.69 -28.06
C THR A 615 1.03 18.78 -28.11
N ASP A 616 2.22 19.36 -28.03
CA ASP A 616 3.53 18.70 -28.21
C ASP A 616 3.69 17.43 -27.35
N PRO A 617 3.45 16.23 -27.90
CA PRO A 617 3.43 14.99 -27.11
C PRO A 617 4.83 14.60 -26.64
N GLY A 618 5.88 15.10 -27.30
CA GLY A 618 7.25 14.88 -26.88
C GLY A 618 7.56 15.57 -25.55
N TYR A 619 6.93 16.70 -25.26
CA TYR A 619 7.15 17.44 -24.01
C TYR A 619 6.11 17.14 -22.93
N TYR A 620 4.83 17.07 -23.30
CA TYR A 620 3.75 16.90 -22.33
C TYR A 620 3.46 15.43 -22.01
N GLY A 621 3.67 14.53 -22.97
CA GLY A 621 3.09 13.20 -22.89
C GLY A 621 1.57 13.29 -22.73
N ILE A 622 1.03 12.59 -21.72
CA ILE A 622 -0.41 12.56 -21.42
C ILE A 622 -0.86 13.53 -20.31
N ARG A 623 0.05 14.01 -19.44
CA ARG A 623 -0.26 14.78 -18.23
C ARG A 623 -0.22 16.29 -18.48
N ARG A 624 -0.66 17.10 -17.51
CA ARG A 624 -0.77 18.57 -17.73
C ARG A 624 0.60 19.24 -17.86
N ALA A 625 1.63 18.67 -17.25
CA ALA A 625 3.03 19.02 -17.42
C ALA A 625 3.90 17.76 -17.24
N PRO A 626 5.12 17.71 -17.80
CA PRO A 626 6.05 16.63 -17.50
C PRO A 626 6.50 16.65 -16.04
N TYR A 627 6.85 15.49 -15.47
CA TYR A 627 7.36 15.43 -14.10
C TYR A 627 8.75 16.06 -14.00
N SER A 628 8.98 16.85 -12.95
CA SER A 628 10.26 17.54 -12.77
C SER A 628 10.41 18.16 -11.40
N VAL A 629 11.56 17.94 -10.76
CA VAL A 629 11.93 18.63 -9.52
C VAL A 629 12.23 20.13 -9.70
N ASN A 630 12.26 20.61 -10.95
CA ASN A 630 12.37 22.01 -11.29
C ASN A 630 10.97 22.67 -11.32
N PRO A 631 10.67 23.61 -10.41
CA PRO A 631 9.35 24.23 -10.33
C PRO A 631 8.99 25.12 -11.53
N ASP A 632 9.98 25.54 -12.33
CA ASP A 632 9.73 26.27 -13.58
C ASP A 632 9.18 25.36 -14.69
N ILE A 633 9.42 24.05 -14.58
CA ILE A 633 8.88 23.01 -15.48
C ILE A 633 7.58 22.45 -14.89
N ASN A 634 7.62 22.01 -13.63
CA ASN A 634 6.45 21.51 -12.92
C ASN A 634 6.39 22.06 -11.49
N GLY A 635 5.56 23.10 -11.31
CA GLY A 635 5.31 23.74 -10.02
C GLY A 635 4.15 23.15 -9.22
N LEU A 636 3.65 21.96 -9.55
CA LEU A 636 2.55 21.34 -8.81
C LEU A 636 3.00 21.01 -7.37
N SER A 637 2.02 21.13 -6.49
CA SER A 637 2.13 21.00 -5.03
C SER A 637 0.77 20.58 -4.49
N TYR A 638 0.72 20.09 -3.25
CA TYR A 638 -0.45 19.47 -2.66
C TYR A 638 -1.76 20.26 -2.85
N ARG A 639 -1.73 21.60 -2.76
CA ARG A 639 -2.93 22.41 -2.97
C ARG A 639 -3.60 22.20 -4.34
N HIS A 640 -2.82 21.93 -5.38
CA HIS A 640 -3.31 21.80 -6.76
C HIS A 640 -4.11 20.50 -7.01
N MET A 641 -4.31 19.67 -6.00
CA MET A 641 -5.33 18.60 -6.03
C MET A 641 -6.75 19.16 -5.87
N ALA A 642 -6.93 20.28 -5.16
CA ALA A 642 -8.26 20.84 -4.89
C ALA A 642 -8.83 21.63 -6.06
N ASN A 643 -10.14 21.48 -6.31
CA ASN A 643 -10.84 22.32 -7.26
C ASN A 643 -10.79 23.80 -6.85
N GLY A 644 -10.71 24.68 -7.85
CA GLY A 644 -10.66 26.13 -7.65
C GLY A 644 -9.25 26.69 -7.46
N GLU A 645 -8.25 25.84 -7.20
CA GLU A 645 -6.84 26.27 -7.17
C GLU A 645 -6.32 26.52 -8.60
N PRO A 646 -5.76 27.71 -8.89
CA PRO A 646 -5.19 27.99 -10.19
C PRO A 646 -3.92 27.17 -10.40
N LEU A 647 -3.73 26.64 -11.61
CA LEU A 647 -2.48 25.98 -11.98
C LEU A 647 -1.29 26.95 -11.89
N PRO A 648 -0.07 26.43 -11.60
CA PRO A 648 1.14 27.24 -11.62
C PRO A 648 1.35 27.97 -12.95
N THR A 649 2.05 29.10 -12.91
CA THR A 649 2.45 29.82 -14.12
C THR A 649 3.49 29.00 -14.88
N GLY A 650 3.25 28.70 -16.15
CA GLY A 650 4.20 27.93 -16.96
C GLY A 650 3.55 27.26 -18.16
N ASN A 651 4.24 26.26 -18.70
CA ASN A 651 3.76 25.45 -19.81
C ASN A 651 2.87 24.32 -19.27
N PHE A 652 1.60 24.62 -18.98
CA PHE A 652 0.60 23.63 -18.55
C PHE A 652 -0.52 23.47 -19.58
N LEU A 653 -0.97 22.23 -19.78
CA LEU A 653 -2.24 21.99 -20.46
C LEU A 653 -3.40 22.48 -19.58
N ALA A 654 -4.38 23.12 -20.20
CA ALA A 654 -5.52 23.67 -19.48
C ALA A 654 -6.42 22.55 -18.91
N SER A 655 -6.79 22.67 -17.64
CA SER A 655 -7.83 21.86 -16.99
C SER A 655 -8.65 22.74 -16.07
N ASN A 656 -9.96 22.47 -15.97
CA ASN A 656 -10.90 23.18 -15.09
C ASN A 656 -11.29 22.35 -13.85
N GLN A 657 -10.78 21.12 -13.70
CA GLN A 657 -11.13 20.22 -12.61
C GLN A 657 -9.87 19.54 -12.06
N ASN A 658 -9.26 20.14 -11.04
CA ASN A 658 -8.07 19.60 -10.39
C ASN A 658 -8.32 18.28 -9.65
N SER A 659 -9.51 18.12 -9.07
CA SER A 659 -9.91 16.91 -8.32
C SER A 659 -10.21 15.68 -9.19
N GLU A 660 -10.22 15.84 -10.50
CA GLU A 660 -10.29 14.71 -11.41
C GLU A 660 -9.10 13.78 -11.13
N VAL A 661 -9.32 12.47 -11.07
CA VAL A 661 -8.37 11.52 -10.45
C VAL A 661 -6.99 11.56 -11.09
N HIS A 662 -6.89 11.74 -12.41
CA HIS A 662 -5.61 11.83 -13.11
C HIS A 662 -4.92 13.17 -12.83
N ASN A 663 -5.68 14.27 -12.82
CA ASN A 663 -5.17 15.61 -12.49
C ASN A 663 -4.69 15.73 -11.03
N ALA A 664 -5.35 15.06 -10.09
CA ALA A 664 -4.88 15.01 -8.71
C ALA A 664 -3.74 13.99 -8.53
N GLY A 665 -3.77 12.88 -9.26
CA GLY A 665 -2.74 11.85 -9.25
C GLY A 665 -1.37 12.35 -9.72
N GLU A 666 -1.30 13.22 -10.72
CA GLU A 666 -0.02 13.82 -11.14
C GLU A 666 0.63 14.65 -10.01
N VAL A 667 -0.14 15.21 -9.08
CA VAL A 667 0.42 15.93 -7.91
C VAL A 667 1.06 14.95 -6.93
N TRP A 668 0.43 13.79 -6.70
CA TRP A 668 0.98 12.73 -5.86
C TRP A 668 2.24 12.12 -6.48
N ALA A 669 2.20 11.79 -7.78
CA ALA A 669 3.36 11.29 -8.52
C ALA A 669 4.53 12.28 -8.53
N GLU A 670 4.26 13.58 -8.67
CA GLU A 670 5.30 14.63 -8.60
C GLU A 670 5.95 14.70 -7.21
N ALA A 671 5.19 14.50 -6.13
CA ALA A 671 5.75 14.42 -4.78
C ALA A 671 6.66 13.19 -4.60
N LEU A 672 6.25 12.03 -5.12
CA LEU A 672 7.08 10.82 -5.09
C LEU A 672 8.31 10.94 -5.99
N TRP A 673 8.19 11.60 -7.13
CA TRP A 673 9.31 11.89 -8.03
C TRP A 673 10.36 12.79 -7.36
N GLU A 674 9.91 13.84 -6.67
CA GLU A 674 10.76 14.70 -5.83
C GLU A 674 11.53 13.89 -4.78
N VAL A 675 10.85 12.96 -4.10
CA VAL A 675 11.44 12.05 -3.13
C VAL A 675 12.51 11.15 -3.77
N TYR A 676 12.18 10.48 -4.88
CA TYR A 676 13.10 9.58 -5.55
C TYR A 676 14.36 10.28 -6.06
N VAL A 677 14.20 11.46 -6.67
CA VAL A 677 15.33 12.28 -7.12
C VAL A 677 16.18 12.76 -5.93
N ALA A 678 15.57 13.13 -4.80
CA ALA A 678 16.30 13.53 -3.61
C ALA A 678 17.16 12.39 -3.05
N LEU A 679 16.62 11.16 -2.99
CA LEU A 679 17.37 9.97 -2.57
C LEU A 679 18.56 9.66 -3.49
N GLN A 680 18.40 9.83 -4.80
CA GLN A 680 19.51 9.68 -5.74
C GLN A 680 20.59 10.75 -5.54
N LYS A 681 20.20 12.03 -5.41
CA LYS A 681 21.12 13.14 -5.18
C LYS A 681 21.87 13.05 -3.85
N ALA A 682 21.34 12.32 -2.87
CA ALA A 682 22.00 12.04 -1.60
C ALA A 682 23.22 11.09 -1.72
N GLY A 683 23.49 10.53 -2.91
CA GLY A 683 24.75 9.82 -3.21
C GLY A 683 24.66 8.29 -3.27
N THR A 684 23.44 7.75 -3.43
CA THR A 684 23.23 6.33 -3.69
C THR A 684 23.43 6.04 -5.18
N ASP A 685 24.05 4.90 -5.52
CA ASP A 685 24.08 4.40 -6.91
C ASP A 685 22.66 4.31 -7.49
N PHE A 686 22.47 4.62 -8.78
CA PHE A 686 21.15 4.68 -9.41
C PHE A 686 20.33 3.41 -9.22
N LEU A 687 20.92 2.23 -9.45
CA LEU A 687 20.22 0.96 -9.34
C LEU A 687 19.87 0.64 -7.88
N ALA A 688 20.80 0.93 -6.96
CA ALA A 688 20.55 0.78 -5.54
C ALA A 688 19.46 1.74 -5.03
N ALA A 689 19.40 2.97 -5.55
CA ALA A 689 18.36 3.95 -5.22
C ALA A 689 16.99 3.51 -5.75
N ARG A 690 16.93 3.01 -6.99
CA ARG A 690 15.69 2.48 -7.59
C ARG A 690 15.15 1.30 -6.80
N ALA A 691 16.00 0.33 -6.48
CA ALA A 691 15.61 -0.83 -5.66
C ALA A 691 15.19 -0.40 -4.25
N LYS A 692 15.92 0.53 -3.62
CA LYS A 692 15.57 1.06 -2.29
C LYS A 692 14.18 1.72 -2.31
N MET A 693 13.93 2.62 -3.26
CA MET A 693 12.64 3.28 -3.38
C MET A 693 11.51 2.27 -3.65
N ALA A 694 11.73 1.25 -4.49
CA ALA A 694 10.76 0.19 -4.73
C ALA A 694 10.41 -0.56 -3.43
N ARG A 695 11.41 -0.92 -2.60
CA ARG A 695 11.16 -1.55 -1.29
C ARG A 695 10.35 -0.65 -0.36
N TYR A 696 10.67 0.65 -0.33
CA TYR A 696 9.91 1.61 0.47
C TYR A 696 8.47 1.71 0.01
N VAL A 697 8.23 1.73 -1.31
CA VAL A 697 6.86 1.72 -1.86
C VAL A 697 6.10 0.47 -1.45
N VAL A 698 6.65 -0.72 -1.68
CA VAL A 698 5.97 -1.98 -1.36
C VAL A 698 5.64 -2.07 0.13
N ALA A 699 6.63 -1.85 1.00
CA ALA A 699 6.43 -1.94 2.44
C ALA A 699 5.55 -0.79 2.98
N GLY A 700 5.66 0.42 2.41
CA GLY A 700 4.84 1.56 2.82
C GLY A 700 3.37 1.37 2.46
N LEU A 701 3.09 0.89 1.24
CA LEU A 701 1.74 0.54 0.82
C LEU A 701 1.15 -0.59 1.67
N ALA A 702 1.92 -1.65 1.94
CA ALA A 702 1.48 -2.76 2.80
C ALA A 702 1.16 -2.33 4.25
N MET A 703 1.75 -1.23 4.72
CA MET A 703 1.54 -0.66 6.07
C MET A 703 0.40 0.36 6.11
N THR A 704 -0.10 0.78 4.95
CA THR A 704 -1.08 1.86 4.83
C THR A 704 -2.48 1.33 5.21
N PRO A 705 -3.30 2.10 5.95
CA PRO A 705 -4.68 1.72 6.25
C PRO A 705 -5.55 1.72 4.99
N THR A 706 -6.69 1.05 5.05
CA THR A 706 -7.70 1.09 3.99
C THR A 706 -8.14 2.53 3.72
N GLU A 707 -8.33 2.92 2.47
CA GLU A 707 -8.84 4.24 2.09
C GLU A 707 -7.96 5.43 2.53
N ALA A 708 -6.67 5.17 2.73
CA ALA A 708 -5.73 6.14 3.25
C ALA A 708 -5.72 7.46 2.48
N SER A 709 -5.42 8.52 3.22
CA SER A 709 -5.10 9.84 2.71
C SER A 709 -3.62 9.94 2.28
N PRO A 710 -3.26 10.95 1.47
CA PRO A 710 -1.86 11.20 1.12
C PRO A 710 -0.93 11.38 2.32
N MET A 711 -1.45 11.85 3.45
CA MET A 711 -0.67 12.04 4.68
C MET A 711 -0.37 10.71 5.36
N GLU A 712 -1.33 9.80 5.43
CA GLU A 712 -1.12 8.46 5.99
C GLU A 712 -0.16 7.65 5.13
N VAL A 713 -0.29 7.71 3.80
CA VAL A 713 0.63 7.06 2.86
C VAL A 713 2.05 7.64 2.99
N ARG A 714 2.19 8.97 3.04
CA ARG A 714 3.48 9.63 3.30
C ARG A 714 4.08 9.14 4.61
N ASP A 715 3.30 9.09 5.67
CA ASP A 715 3.76 8.73 7.00
C ASP A 715 4.20 7.26 7.06
N ALA A 716 3.50 6.36 6.35
CA ALA A 716 3.91 4.97 6.18
C ALA A 716 5.25 4.83 5.44
N LEU A 717 5.42 5.56 4.32
CA LEU A 717 6.69 5.59 3.57
C LEU A 717 7.85 6.10 4.43
N LEU A 718 7.62 7.17 5.20
CA LEU A 718 8.62 7.73 6.12
C LEU A 718 8.96 6.78 7.26
N ALA A 719 7.96 6.11 7.84
CA ALA A 719 8.18 5.13 8.90
C ALA A 719 9.03 3.94 8.42
N VAL A 720 8.74 3.41 7.22
CA VAL A 720 9.54 2.35 6.59
C VAL A 720 10.95 2.83 6.31
N ALA A 721 11.11 4.04 5.77
CA ALA A 721 12.43 4.62 5.51
C ALA A 721 13.23 4.79 6.81
N ALA A 722 12.61 5.28 7.89
CA ALA A 722 13.27 5.45 9.18
C ALA A 722 13.72 4.12 9.79
N ALA A 723 12.94 3.06 9.60
CA ALA A 723 13.28 1.71 10.05
C ALA A 723 14.52 1.14 9.34
N GLU A 724 14.72 1.46 8.05
CA GLU A 724 15.92 1.06 7.30
C GLU A 724 17.09 2.05 7.48
N SER A 725 16.81 3.36 7.50
CA SER A 725 17.79 4.44 7.43
C SER A 725 17.18 5.80 7.80
N GLN A 726 17.56 6.33 8.97
CA GLN A 726 17.18 7.68 9.40
C GLN A 726 17.60 8.77 8.39
N ALA A 727 18.73 8.58 7.69
CA ALA A 727 19.19 9.54 6.69
C ALA A 727 18.27 9.57 5.46
N ASP A 728 17.75 8.42 5.03
CA ASP A 728 16.78 8.36 3.93
C ASP A 728 15.45 8.98 4.37
N HIS A 729 14.97 8.69 5.58
CA HIS A 729 13.80 9.36 6.17
C HIS A 729 13.92 10.90 6.10
N ASP A 730 15.03 11.47 6.56
CA ASP A 730 15.21 12.92 6.62
C ASP A 730 15.20 13.54 5.21
N VAL A 731 15.79 12.85 4.22
CA VAL A 731 15.78 13.26 2.80
C VAL A 731 14.37 13.21 2.23
N MET A 732 13.63 12.12 2.49
CA MET A 732 12.26 11.94 2.02
C MET A 732 11.31 12.98 2.63
N LEU A 733 11.40 13.22 3.93
CA LEU A 733 10.58 14.20 4.64
C LEU A 733 10.79 15.61 4.08
N ALA A 734 12.05 15.99 3.81
CA ALA A 734 12.37 17.26 3.18
C ALA A 734 11.79 17.38 1.76
N ALA A 735 11.86 16.30 0.96
CA ALA A 735 11.29 16.27 -0.39
C ALA A 735 9.76 16.39 -0.40
N PHE A 736 9.05 15.66 0.47
CA PHE A 736 7.61 15.81 0.64
C PHE A 736 7.23 17.23 1.05
N ALA A 737 7.94 17.81 2.02
CA ALA A 737 7.70 19.17 2.47
C ALA A 737 7.89 20.21 1.35
N ARG A 738 8.85 20.03 0.43
CA ARG A 738 9.01 20.92 -0.74
C ARG A 738 7.78 20.96 -1.64
N ARG A 739 6.99 19.88 -1.68
CA ARG A 739 5.79 19.73 -2.50
C ARG A 739 4.49 19.99 -1.74
N GLY A 740 4.57 20.52 -0.52
CA GLY A 740 3.40 20.88 0.27
C GLY A 740 2.84 19.76 1.14
N PHE A 741 3.54 18.62 1.21
CA PHE A 741 3.23 17.46 2.05
C PHE A 741 4.07 17.46 3.34
N GLY A 742 4.36 18.64 3.91
CA GLY A 742 5.10 18.79 5.16
C GLY A 742 4.31 18.26 6.36
N SER A 743 4.96 18.19 7.53
CA SER A 743 4.39 17.61 8.75
C SER A 743 3.00 18.14 9.08
N CYS A 744 2.76 19.44 8.86
CA CYS A 744 1.50 20.11 9.22
C CYS A 744 0.48 20.18 8.06
N ALA A 745 0.68 19.39 7.00
CA ALA A 745 -0.32 19.24 5.95
C ALA A 745 -1.49 18.38 6.45
N GLU A 746 -2.70 18.68 5.98
CA GLU A 746 -3.94 18.01 6.40
C GLU A 746 -4.75 17.51 5.19
N PRO A 747 -5.37 16.31 5.29
CA PRO A 747 -6.21 15.79 4.23
C PRO A 747 -7.52 16.56 4.15
N PRO A 748 -8.19 16.58 2.98
CA PRO A 748 -9.58 17.01 2.95
C PRO A 748 -10.46 15.99 3.71
N PRO A 749 -11.74 16.30 4.00
CA PRO A 749 -12.68 15.29 4.49
C PRO A 749 -12.70 14.05 3.59
N SER A 750 -12.73 12.84 4.17
CA SER A 750 -12.58 11.57 3.44
C SER A 750 -13.59 11.37 2.31
N ALA A 751 -14.82 11.85 2.49
CA ALA A 751 -15.88 11.79 1.48
C ALA A 751 -15.79 12.89 0.39
N SER A 752 -14.79 13.78 0.44
CA SER A 752 -14.68 14.90 -0.49
C SER A 752 -14.31 14.46 -1.90
N ALA A 753 -15.21 14.69 -2.86
CA ALA A 753 -14.92 14.49 -4.28
C ALA A 753 -14.25 15.69 -4.96
N SER A 754 -14.23 16.86 -4.30
CA SER A 754 -13.62 18.09 -4.84
C SER A 754 -12.25 18.41 -4.25
N PHE A 755 -11.86 17.65 -3.21
CA PHE A 755 -10.68 17.83 -2.37
C PHE A 755 -10.54 19.22 -1.73
N VAL A 756 -11.61 20.03 -1.76
CA VAL A 756 -11.67 21.29 -1.02
C VAL A 756 -11.63 20.99 0.47
N GLY A 757 -10.83 21.76 1.20
CA GLY A 757 -10.60 21.58 2.64
C GLY A 757 -9.23 21.00 2.99
N LEU A 758 -8.45 20.52 2.01
CA LEU A 758 -7.05 20.17 2.25
C LEU A 758 -6.23 21.38 2.71
N VAL A 759 -5.18 21.12 3.50
CA VAL A 759 -4.24 22.15 3.97
C VAL A 759 -2.83 21.80 3.51
N GLU A 760 -2.25 22.66 2.70
CA GLU A 760 -0.85 22.55 2.28
C GLU A 760 0.11 23.04 3.37
N SER A 761 1.20 22.33 3.58
CA SER A 761 2.28 22.77 4.46
C SER A 761 3.65 22.41 3.93
N THR A 762 4.61 23.32 4.08
CA THR A 762 6.03 23.07 3.82
C THR A 762 6.84 22.95 5.12
N ILE A 763 6.16 22.99 6.27
CA ILE A 763 6.77 22.98 7.59
C ILE A 763 7.13 21.55 7.98
N ILE A 764 8.34 21.36 8.50
CA ILE A 764 8.79 20.13 9.15
C ILE A 764 8.79 20.39 10.66
N ALA A 765 7.91 19.70 11.37
CA ALA A 765 7.66 19.91 12.79
C ALA A 765 7.15 18.62 13.45
N GLY A 766 7.34 18.53 14.77
CA GLY A 766 6.76 17.45 15.57
C GLY A 766 5.25 17.62 15.76
N LYS A 767 4.59 16.55 16.20
CA LYS A 767 3.16 16.55 16.54
C LYS A 767 2.97 15.98 17.93
N PRO A 768 2.74 16.82 18.96
CA PRO A 768 2.48 16.32 20.30
C PRO A 768 1.10 15.67 20.34
N GLU A 769 1.04 14.50 20.96
CA GLU A 769 -0.21 13.83 21.32
C GLU A 769 -0.17 13.47 22.80
N LEU A 770 -1.34 13.46 23.41
CA LEU A 770 -1.53 13.14 24.81
C LEU A 770 -2.54 12.01 24.95
N GLU A 771 -2.19 11.02 25.77
CA GLU A 771 -3.06 9.91 26.18
C GLU A 771 -3.13 9.90 27.71
N VAL A 772 -4.33 9.79 28.28
CA VAL A 772 -4.54 9.64 29.73
C VAL A 772 -4.85 8.19 30.02
N LEU A 773 -4.05 7.56 30.88
CA LEU A 773 -4.16 6.15 31.21
C LEU A 773 -5.12 5.87 32.37
N GLY A 774 -5.40 6.90 33.19
CA GLY A 774 -6.25 6.81 34.38
C GLY A 774 -5.90 7.88 35.41
N ILE A 775 -6.70 7.97 36.46
CA ILE A 775 -6.42 8.74 37.67
C ILE A 775 -6.37 7.74 38.81
N ASP A 776 -5.26 7.66 39.53
CA ASP A 776 -5.19 6.91 40.79
C ASP A 776 -5.64 7.87 41.91
N ASP A 777 -6.83 7.65 42.47
CA ASP A 777 -7.37 8.39 43.61
C ASP A 777 -6.89 7.80 44.95
N GLY A 778 -7.05 8.58 46.02
CA GLY A 778 -6.31 8.40 47.27
C GLY A 778 -7.05 7.64 48.36
N CYS A 779 -8.39 7.58 48.33
CA CYS A 779 -9.16 6.97 49.42
C CYS A 779 -9.74 5.60 49.07
N ASP A 780 -10.43 5.45 47.95
CA ASP A 780 -11.20 4.22 47.65
C ASP A 780 -10.81 3.49 46.34
N GLN A 781 -9.93 4.10 45.54
CA GLN A 781 -9.26 3.52 44.38
C GLN A 781 -10.23 3.11 43.25
N ASP A 782 -11.32 3.84 43.08
CA ASP A 782 -12.31 3.59 42.03
C ASP A 782 -11.98 4.32 40.70
N GLY A 783 -10.95 5.19 40.71
CA GLY A 783 -10.48 5.96 39.57
C GLY A 783 -11.28 7.25 39.30
N VAL A 784 -12.19 7.62 40.19
CA VAL A 784 -12.95 8.87 40.25
C VAL A 784 -12.29 9.78 41.29
N LEU A 785 -12.25 11.08 41.04
CA LEU A 785 -11.69 12.02 42.02
C LEU A 785 -12.82 12.66 42.84
N ASP A 786 -12.86 12.37 44.13
CA ASP A 786 -13.94 12.80 45.02
C ASP A 786 -13.57 13.96 45.94
N ARG A 787 -14.58 14.62 46.53
CA ARG A 787 -14.34 15.79 47.38
C ARG A 787 -13.60 15.39 48.64
N GLY A 788 -12.43 16.01 48.82
CA GLY A 788 -11.52 15.74 49.92
C GLY A 788 -10.32 14.90 49.49
N GLU A 789 -10.32 14.38 48.27
CA GLU A 789 -9.29 13.50 47.76
C GLU A 789 -8.17 14.21 47.01
N LEU A 790 -7.05 13.50 46.92
CA LEU A 790 -5.91 13.80 46.10
C LEU A 790 -5.66 12.60 45.19
N GLY A 791 -5.74 12.82 43.88
CA GLY A 791 -5.45 11.81 42.86
C GLY A 791 -4.25 12.17 41.99
N VAL A 792 -3.80 11.20 41.21
CA VAL A 792 -2.68 11.31 40.28
C VAL A 792 -3.11 10.87 38.89
N ALA A 793 -3.21 11.81 37.95
CA ALA A 793 -3.46 11.50 36.55
C ALA A 793 -2.19 10.97 35.88
N HIS A 794 -2.26 9.77 35.32
CA HIS A 794 -1.18 9.12 34.59
C HIS A 794 -1.30 9.43 33.10
N ILE A 795 -0.30 10.09 32.53
CA ILE A 795 -0.37 10.64 31.17
C ILE A 795 0.83 10.17 30.35
N LYS A 796 0.60 9.79 29.11
CA LYS A 796 1.63 9.63 28.09
C LYS A 796 1.61 10.82 27.14
N VAL A 797 2.78 11.40 26.91
CA VAL A 797 2.99 12.37 25.83
C VAL A 797 3.86 11.72 24.77
N THR A 798 3.33 11.72 23.55
CA THR A 798 3.97 11.09 22.39
C THR A 798 4.24 12.14 21.33
N ASN A 799 5.39 12.05 20.66
CA ASN A 799 5.59 12.77 19.41
C ASN A 799 5.20 11.89 18.22
N LYS A 800 4.01 12.08 17.66
CA LYS A 800 3.58 11.38 16.43
C LYS A 800 4.09 12.02 15.14
N GLY A 801 4.84 13.12 15.24
CA GLY A 801 5.43 13.79 14.09
C GLY A 801 6.79 13.20 13.70
N HIS A 802 7.22 13.51 12.47
CA HIS A 802 8.50 13.04 11.92
C HIS A 802 9.70 13.94 12.25
N ALA A 803 9.50 14.97 13.08
CA ALA A 803 10.56 15.86 13.55
C ALA A 803 10.53 16.01 15.08
N PRO A 804 11.68 16.28 15.73
CA PRO A 804 11.74 16.35 17.18
C PRO A 804 10.96 17.55 17.74
N LEU A 805 10.28 17.33 18.86
CA LEU A 805 9.68 18.38 19.67
C LEU A 805 10.71 18.90 20.69
N GLY A 806 10.78 20.21 20.86
CA GLY A 806 11.63 20.86 21.84
C GLY A 806 10.83 21.38 23.03
N ASN A 807 11.45 21.43 24.22
CA ASN A 807 10.87 22.09 25.40
C ASN A 807 9.42 21.68 25.70
N VAL A 808 9.08 20.39 25.53
CA VAL A 808 7.72 19.91 25.73
C VAL A 808 7.33 20.10 27.19
N ALA A 809 6.12 20.63 27.42
CA ALA A 809 5.56 20.80 28.74
C ALA A 809 4.05 20.55 28.73
N VAL A 810 3.53 20.00 29.82
CA VAL A 810 2.09 19.76 30.02
C VAL A 810 1.56 20.70 31.09
N THR A 811 0.43 21.36 30.83
CA THR A 811 -0.25 22.22 31.79
C THR A 811 -1.68 21.70 31.97
N ALA A 812 -2.08 21.46 33.21
CA ALA A 812 -3.46 21.09 33.52
C ALA A 812 -4.29 22.33 33.90
N SER A 813 -5.57 22.37 33.55
CA SER A 813 -6.49 23.41 34.01
C SER A 813 -7.90 22.86 34.16
N ALA A 814 -8.70 23.47 35.03
CA ALA A 814 -10.12 23.19 35.22
C ALA A 814 -10.82 24.49 35.61
N THR A 815 -12.09 24.66 35.24
CA THR A 815 -12.93 25.76 35.72
C THR A 815 -13.94 25.32 36.78
N THR A 816 -14.12 24.00 36.94
CA THR A 816 -14.86 23.39 38.04
C THR A 816 -14.30 23.89 39.38
N PRO A 817 -15.12 24.54 40.23
CA PRO A 817 -14.67 25.04 41.53
C PRO A 817 -14.07 23.93 42.39
N ASP A 818 -13.10 24.29 43.23
CA ASP A 818 -12.44 23.42 44.21
C ASP A 818 -11.48 22.35 43.64
N ILE A 819 -11.43 22.14 42.31
CA ILE A 819 -10.32 21.42 41.67
C ILE A 819 -9.06 22.26 41.78
N VAL A 820 -8.00 21.68 42.33
CA VAL A 820 -6.68 22.31 42.43
C VAL A 820 -5.61 21.37 41.92
N PHE A 821 -4.55 21.96 41.39
CA PHE A 821 -3.37 21.26 40.91
C PHE A 821 -2.21 21.48 41.87
N TYR A 822 -1.40 20.44 42.08
CA TYR A 822 -0.26 20.48 42.99
C TYR A 822 1.06 20.52 42.22
N ASP A 823 2.07 21.14 42.83
CA ASP A 823 3.44 21.09 42.31
C ASP A 823 4.03 19.70 42.55
N ASN A 824 4.30 18.94 41.49
CA ASN A 824 4.85 17.57 41.56
C ASN A 824 6.14 17.45 42.38
N ALA A 825 6.91 18.53 42.56
CA ALA A 825 8.15 18.48 43.32
C ALA A 825 7.93 18.46 44.84
N ASN A 826 6.92 19.18 45.34
CA ASN A 826 6.76 19.45 46.78
C ASN A 826 5.32 19.25 47.31
N LEU A 827 4.35 18.96 46.44
CA LEU A 827 2.91 18.79 46.77
C LEU A 827 2.31 19.97 47.56
N GLU A 828 2.79 21.20 47.34
CA GLU A 828 2.22 22.42 47.95
C GLU A 828 1.07 22.99 47.08
N GLY A 829 -0.06 23.39 47.69
CA GLY A 829 -1.20 24.05 47.02
C GLY A 829 -1.62 25.38 47.68
N PRO A 830 -2.43 26.26 47.01
CA PRO A 830 -2.82 26.26 45.60
C PRO A 830 -1.98 27.28 44.80
N ALA A 831 -1.08 26.80 43.94
CA ALA A 831 -0.44 27.63 42.93
C ALA A 831 -1.23 27.51 41.62
N ALA A 832 -1.24 28.55 40.78
CA ALA A 832 -1.69 28.38 39.39
C ALA A 832 -0.95 27.18 38.76
N ALA A 833 -1.68 26.33 38.03
CA ALA A 833 -1.10 25.13 37.42
C ALA A 833 0.18 25.49 36.66
N LYS A 834 1.32 25.02 37.17
CA LYS A 834 2.61 25.28 36.53
C LYS A 834 2.81 24.25 35.42
N PRO A 835 3.39 24.66 34.28
CA PRO A 835 3.79 23.70 33.26
C PRO A 835 4.78 22.67 33.82
N ILE A 836 4.47 21.38 33.65
CA ILE A 836 5.34 20.25 33.98
C ILE A 836 6.21 19.98 32.75
N GLY A 837 7.52 20.22 32.88
CA GLY A 837 8.47 19.99 31.79
C GLY A 837 8.69 18.51 31.52
N VAL A 838 8.42 18.08 30.29
CA VAL A 838 8.69 16.74 29.74
C VAL A 838 10.08 16.68 29.06
N GLY A 839 10.59 17.84 28.63
CA GLY A 839 11.86 17.99 27.90
C GLY A 839 11.67 17.72 26.40
N ASP A 840 12.76 17.47 25.68
CA ASP A 840 12.69 17.19 24.24
C ASP A 840 12.12 15.79 23.98
N LEU A 841 11.43 15.61 22.85
CA LEU A 841 10.90 14.31 22.39
C LEU A 841 11.31 14.05 20.93
N ALA A 842 12.03 12.95 20.69
CA ALA A 842 12.31 12.46 19.35
C ALA A 842 11.03 11.93 18.66
N PRO A 843 11.00 11.83 17.31
CA PRO A 843 9.90 11.17 16.59
C PRO A 843 9.60 9.77 17.14
N GLY A 844 8.33 9.49 17.42
CA GLY A 844 7.87 8.22 18.01
C GLY A 844 8.23 8.02 19.48
N GLU A 845 8.95 8.95 20.12
CA GLU A 845 9.26 8.85 21.55
C GLU A 845 8.01 9.10 22.39
N VAL A 846 7.84 8.26 23.40
CA VAL A 846 6.78 8.34 24.40
C VAL A 846 7.41 8.62 25.75
N LYS A 847 6.89 9.61 26.48
CA LYS A 847 7.24 9.84 27.89
C LYS A 847 6.00 9.86 28.75
N GLU A 848 6.12 9.23 29.91
CA GLU A 848 5.09 9.23 30.93
C GLU A 848 5.33 10.38 31.92
N LEU A 849 4.24 11.03 32.31
CA LEU A 849 4.21 12.01 33.39
C LEU A 849 3.00 11.77 34.30
N TYR A 850 3.11 12.36 35.49
CA TYR A 850 2.10 12.27 36.53
C TYR A 850 1.62 13.69 36.83
N VAL A 851 0.32 13.93 36.89
CA VAL A 851 -0.26 15.23 37.26
C VAL A 851 -1.06 15.04 38.54
N TRP A 852 -0.62 15.70 39.61
CA TRP A 852 -1.31 15.66 40.90
C TRP A 852 -2.48 16.64 40.90
N VAL A 853 -3.68 16.12 41.09
CA VAL A 853 -4.95 16.85 41.08
C VAL A 853 -5.71 16.51 42.36
N GLY A 854 -6.30 17.51 43.00
CA GLY A 854 -7.14 17.25 44.18
C GLY A 854 -8.43 18.05 44.12
N PHE A 855 -9.45 17.53 44.79
CA PHE A 855 -10.77 18.17 44.86
C PHE A 855 -11.02 18.64 46.29
N THR A 856 -10.53 19.84 46.60
CA THR A 856 -10.11 20.18 47.97
C THR A 856 -11.17 20.59 48.98
N ARG A 857 -12.44 20.72 48.59
CA ARG A 857 -13.47 21.29 49.47
C ARG A 857 -14.53 20.25 49.84
N TYR A 858 -14.40 19.70 51.03
CA TYR A 858 -15.45 18.98 51.74
C TYR A 858 -16.47 19.99 52.29
N GLU A 859 -17.67 20.07 51.69
CA GLU A 859 -18.84 20.70 52.31
C GLU A 859 -19.77 19.58 52.84
N PRO A 860 -19.93 19.44 54.16
CA PRO A 860 -20.77 18.39 54.72
C PRO A 860 -22.21 18.46 54.19
N GLY A 861 -22.69 17.38 53.56
CA GLY A 861 -24.07 17.26 53.07
C GLY A 861 -24.28 17.60 51.58
N VAL A 862 -23.21 17.77 50.80
CA VAL A 862 -23.25 17.84 49.33
C VAL A 862 -22.61 16.56 48.79
N SER A 863 -23.42 15.60 48.33
CA SER A 863 -22.94 14.36 47.71
C SER A 863 -23.16 14.32 46.19
N ASP A 864 -23.91 15.24 45.59
CA ASP A 864 -24.27 15.12 44.16
C ASP A 864 -23.05 14.93 43.22
N PRO A 865 -23.11 13.97 42.27
CA PRO A 865 -22.11 13.82 41.22
C PRO A 865 -21.82 15.10 40.47
N VAL A 866 -20.56 15.34 40.12
CA VAL A 866 -20.10 16.56 39.44
C VAL A 866 -19.48 16.22 38.09
N ALA A 867 -19.98 16.85 37.03
CA ALA A 867 -19.33 16.83 35.72
C ALA A 867 -18.09 17.75 35.75
N GLY A 868 -16.91 17.15 35.76
CA GLY A 868 -15.64 17.87 35.71
C GLY A 868 -15.26 18.28 34.29
N ASP A 869 -14.46 19.35 34.20
CA ASP A 869 -14.00 19.97 32.96
C ASP A 869 -12.47 20.02 32.85
N LEU A 870 -11.79 19.00 33.40
CA LEU A 870 -10.34 18.93 33.38
C LEU A 870 -9.82 19.04 31.94
N GLN A 871 -8.80 19.86 31.73
CA GLN A 871 -8.12 20.04 30.45
C GLN A 871 -6.62 19.86 30.64
N LEU A 872 -5.99 19.16 29.70
CA LEU A 872 -4.54 19.08 29.60
C LEU A 872 -4.08 19.79 28.33
N ALA A 873 -3.16 20.74 28.45
CA ALA A 873 -2.54 21.40 27.31
C ALA A 873 -1.08 20.97 27.19
N VAL A 874 -0.69 20.46 26.02
CA VAL A 874 0.71 20.19 25.69
C VAL A 874 1.25 21.37 24.91
N SER A 875 2.26 22.04 25.45
CA SER A 875 3.03 23.07 24.74
C SER A 875 4.37 22.52 24.30
N ALA A 876 4.81 22.82 23.09
CA ALA A 876 6.10 22.41 22.57
C ALA A 876 6.66 23.39 21.54
N ASP A 877 7.98 23.56 21.55
CA ASP A 877 8.71 24.19 20.46
C ASP A 877 8.83 23.23 19.27
N ASN A 878 8.95 23.78 18.06
CA ASN A 878 9.03 23.02 16.81
C ASN A 878 7.84 22.08 16.56
N ALA A 879 6.66 22.41 17.09
CA ALA A 879 5.41 21.72 16.83
C ALA A 879 4.60 22.41 15.72
N CYS A 880 3.74 21.66 15.03
CA CYS A 880 2.77 22.24 14.09
C CYS A 880 1.85 23.25 14.78
N GLU A 881 1.40 22.92 15.98
CA GLU A 881 0.72 23.82 16.91
C GLU A 881 1.53 23.91 18.19
N GLN A 882 1.92 25.11 18.60
CA GLN A 882 2.76 25.31 19.78
C GLN A 882 2.07 24.95 21.11
N SER A 883 0.74 24.85 21.11
CA SER A 883 -0.05 24.44 22.26
C SER A 883 -1.32 23.75 21.79
N VAL A 884 -1.48 22.47 22.13
CA VAL A 884 -2.67 21.66 21.83
C VAL A 884 -3.39 21.34 23.13
N SER A 885 -4.71 21.54 23.19
CA SER A 885 -5.52 21.28 24.39
C SER A 885 -6.39 20.05 24.22
N PHE A 886 -6.35 19.17 25.22
CA PHE A 886 -7.08 17.92 25.29
C PHE A 886 -8.11 18.04 26.42
N PRO A 887 -9.41 18.11 26.11
CA PRO A 887 -10.45 18.05 27.13
C PRO A 887 -10.54 16.63 27.70
N LEU A 888 -10.64 16.53 29.01
CA LEU A 888 -10.90 15.29 29.74
C LEU A 888 -12.26 15.43 30.41
N ALA A 889 -13.24 14.72 29.87
CA ALA A 889 -14.51 14.51 30.55
C ALA A 889 -14.23 13.64 31.79
N SER A 890 -14.32 14.23 32.99
CA SER A 890 -14.06 13.52 34.24
C SER A 890 -15.33 13.50 35.09
N ARG A 891 -15.74 12.30 35.51
CA ARG A 891 -16.69 12.15 36.61
C ARG A 891 -15.99 12.49 37.91
N LEU A 892 -16.66 13.18 38.81
CA LEU A 892 -16.12 13.60 40.10
C LEU A 892 -17.20 13.41 41.18
N ASN A 893 -16.81 13.04 42.40
CA ASN A 893 -17.71 12.89 43.55
C ASN A 893 -18.82 11.86 43.32
N VAL A 894 -18.48 10.67 42.79
CA VAL A 894 -19.49 9.67 42.40
C VAL A 894 -19.00 8.24 42.58
N ASP A 895 -19.83 7.43 43.25
CA ASP A 895 -19.65 5.99 43.40
C ASP A 895 -20.60 5.21 42.48
N ASP A 896 -20.14 4.08 41.98
CA ASP A 896 -21.00 3.10 41.32
C ASP A 896 -21.50 2.03 42.31
N VAL A 897 -22.80 2.03 42.60
CA VAL A 897 -23.40 1.01 43.47
C VAL A 897 -24.00 -0.10 42.62
N ALA A 898 -23.40 -1.28 42.70
CA ALA A 898 -23.94 -2.49 42.06
C ALA A 898 -25.30 -2.89 42.65
N GLU A 899 -26.14 -3.52 41.83
CA GLU A 899 -27.46 -4.04 42.22
C GLU A 899 -28.40 -3.00 42.88
N ALA A 900 -28.35 -1.75 42.43
CA ALA A 900 -29.02 -0.61 43.06
C ALA A 900 -30.31 -0.16 42.36
N SER A 901 -30.49 -0.50 41.07
CA SER A 901 -31.58 -0.01 40.26
C SER A 901 -32.28 -1.10 39.44
N THR A 902 -33.55 -0.85 39.10
CA THR A 902 -34.29 -1.59 38.06
C THR A 902 -34.24 -0.88 36.70
N THR A 903 -33.57 0.27 36.65
CA THR A 903 -33.27 1.04 35.45
C THR A 903 -31.77 1.12 35.26
N ASP A 904 -31.30 0.74 34.08
CA ASP A 904 -29.93 0.98 33.66
C ASP A 904 -29.89 2.28 32.85
N THR A 905 -29.28 3.33 33.41
CA THR A 905 -29.03 4.58 32.71
C THR A 905 -27.68 4.57 32.00
N PHE A 906 -26.92 3.46 32.10
CA PHE A 906 -25.57 3.32 31.53
C PHE A 906 -24.53 4.34 32.01
N ASP A 907 -24.83 5.14 33.03
CA ASP A 907 -23.92 6.15 33.55
C ASP A 907 -22.76 5.55 34.35
N ALA A 908 -22.97 4.37 34.94
CA ALA A 908 -21.95 3.63 35.68
C ALA A 908 -20.75 3.25 34.79
N THR A 909 -19.60 3.01 35.41
CA THR A 909 -18.35 2.64 34.73
C THR A 909 -18.45 1.26 34.13
N ASP A 910 -18.89 0.30 34.96
CA ASP A 910 -19.05 -1.08 34.57
C ASP A 910 -20.48 -1.31 34.10
N SER A 911 -20.62 -1.81 32.88
CA SER A 911 -21.90 -2.28 32.37
C SER A 911 -22.11 -3.76 32.69
N THR A 912 -23.32 -4.10 33.11
CA THR A 912 -23.75 -5.51 33.28
C THR A 912 -24.17 -6.17 31.97
N TRP A 913 -24.14 -5.42 30.86
CA TRP A 913 -24.54 -5.86 29.54
C TRP A 913 -23.39 -6.46 28.76
N ILE A 914 -23.70 -7.37 27.84
CA ILE A 914 -22.70 -8.10 27.06
C ILE A 914 -22.88 -7.78 25.59
N ALA A 915 -21.84 -7.24 24.96
CA ALA A 915 -21.76 -7.03 23.51
C ALA A 915 -21.02 -8.20 22.83
N SER A 916 -21.54 -8.70 21.71
CA SER A 916 -20.94 -9.81 20.95
C SER A 916 -19.95 -9.38 19.87
N SER A 917 -19.94 -8.09 19.52
CA SER A 917 -19.14 -7.50 18.43
C SER A 917 -18.66 -6.10 18.84
N PRO A 918 -17.48 -5.65 18.38
CA PRO A 918 -16.99 -4.27 18.60
C PRO A 918 -17.85 -3.19 17.93
N ILE A 919 -18.84 -3.57 17.10
CA ILE A 919 -19.86 -2.64 16.59
C ILE A 919 -20.61 -1.98 17.74
N TRP A 920 -20.94 -2.73 18.80
CA TRP A 920 -21.56 -2.16 20.00
C TRP A 920 -20.48 -1.61 20.94
N GLN A 921 -20.59 -0.33 21.26
CA GLN A 921 -19.68 0.40 22.12
C GLN A 921 -20.47 1.11 23.22
N HIS A 922 -19.97 1.03 24.45
CA HIS A 922 -20.44 1.86 25.54
C HIS A 922 -19.75 3.21 25.42
N VAL A 923 -20.52 4.25 25.12
CA VAL A 923 -20.02 5.59 24.85
C VAL A 923 -20.54 6.56 25.91
N ARG A 924 -19.82 7.66 26.11
CA ARG A 924 -20.12 8.63 27.18
C ARG A 924 -20.21 10.04 26.60
N PRO A 925 -21.39 10.49 26.15
CA PRO A 925 -21.58 11.81 25.53
C PRO A 925 -21.26 12.98 26.47
N THR A 926 -21.48 12.81 27.77
CA THR A 926 -21.08 13.78 28.80
C THR A 926 -20.46 13.05 29.99
N PRO A 927 -19.68 13.71 30.89
CA PRO A 927 -19.05 13.02 32.01
C PRO A 927 -20.02 12.14 32.81
N LEU A 928 -21.24 12.61 33.07
CA LEU A 928 -22.22 11.90 33.92
C LEU A 928 -23.29 11.14 33.12
N ASP A 929 -23.18 11.05 31.79
CA ASP A 929 -24.22 10.49 30.92
C ASP A 929 -23.59 9.44 30.00
N GLY A 930 -24.01 8.18 30.14
CA GLY A 930 -23.54 7.06 29.31
C GLY A 930 -24.65 6.50 28.42
N GLU A 931 -24.30 5.93 27.27
CA GLU A 931 -25.24 5.26 26.37
C GLU A 931 -24.56 4.11 25.63
N TRP A 932 -25.33 3.16 25.09
CA TRP A 932 -24.80 2.16 24.16
C TRP A 932 -25.05 2.58 22.73
N HIS A 933 -24.03 2.53 21.89
CA HIS A 933 -24.10 2.83 20.47
C HIS A 933 -23.61 1.65 19.64
N GLY A 934 -24.38 1.24 18.64
CA GLY A 934 -24.01 0.22 17.68
C GLY A 934 -23.87 0.83 16.29
N ASP A 935 -22.68 0.74 15.68
CA ASP A 935 -22.41 1.28 14.35
C ASP A 935 -23.21 0.57 13.24
N ASP A 936 -23.61 1.33 12.21
CA ASP A 936 -24.08 0.79 10.93
C ASP A 936 -22.88 0.64 9.99
N ALA A 937 -22.16 -0.47 10.09
CA ALA A 937 -20.88 -0.68 9.42
C ALA A 937 -21.05 -1.26 8.01
N ALA A 938 -20.21 -0.82 7.06
CA ALA A 938 -20.12 -1.33 5.68
C ALA A 938 -19.47 -2.73 5.60
N GLN A 939 -19.99 -3.68 6.36
CA GLN A 939 -19.56 -5.08 6.42
C GLN A 939 -20.72 -5.94 6.93
N ILE A 940 -20.72 -7.23 6.57
CA ILE A 940 -21.71 -8.17 7.11
C ILE A 940 -21.44 -8.41 8.60
N ASP A 941 -22.38 -8.04 9.47
CA ASP A 941 -22.32 -8.35 10.90
C ASP A 941 -23.70 -8.71 11.48
N PHE A 942 -23.67 -9.48 12.58
CA PHE A 942 -24.78 -9.79 13.46
C PHE A 942 -24.36 -9.40 14.88
N ALA A 943 -24.56 -8.12 15.21
CA ALA A 943 -24.04 -7.53 16.44
C ALA A 943 -25.12 -7.51 17.53
N VAL A 944 -24.89 -8.24 18.63
CA VAL A 944 -25.81 -8.39 19.75
C VAL A 944 -25.34 -7.58 20.94
N LEU A 945 -26.24 -6.78 21.51
CA LEU A 945 -26.14 -6.20 22.85
C LEU A 945 -27.17 -6.86 23.77
N GLN A 946 -26.71 -7.48 24.85
CA GLN A 946 -27.52 -8.35 25.69
C GLN A 946 -27.62 -7.83 27.13
N THR A 947 -28.82 -7.87 27.70
CA THR A 947 -29.04 -7.59 29.14
C THR A 947 -28.43 -8.68 30.03
N PRO A 948 -28.18 -8.42 31.33
CA PRO A 948 -27.98 -9.50 32.30
C PRO A 948 -29.20 -10.44 32.37
N ARG A 949 -29.03 -11.61 33.01
CA ARG A 949 -30.16 -12.50 33.31
C ARG A 949 -31.07 -11.86 34.36
N LEU A 950 -32.34 -11.72 34.01
CA LEU A 950 -33.38 -11.12 34.83
C LEU A 950 -34.35 -12.18 35.31
N LYS A 951 -34.99 -11.93 36.46
CA LYS A 951 -36.06 -12.80 36.98
C LYS A 951 -37.38 -12.05 37.02
N ALA A 952 -38.38 -12.57 36.34
CA ALA A 952 -39.72 -11.99 36.37
C ALA A 952 -40.43 -12.22 37.71
N SER A 953 -41.22 -11.24 38.13
CA SER A 953 -42.12 -11.35 39.27
C SER A 953 -43.15 -12.45 39.05
N ALA A 954 -43.56 -13.14 40.11
CA ALA A 954 -44.61 -14.16 40.04
C ALA A 954 -46.03 -13.57 39.95
N SER A 955 -46.18 -12.25 40.16
CA SER A 955 -47.48 -11.60 40.33
C SER A 955 -47.63 -10.24 39.66
N GLU A 956 -46.60 -9.75 38.98
CA GLU A 956 -46.63 -8.45 38.29
C GLU A 956 -46.16 -8.62 36.84
N PRO A 957 -46.82 -7.96 35.86
CA PRO A 957 -46.43 -8.04 34.46
C PRO A 957 -45.09 -7.36 34.22
N VAL A 958 -44.26 -7.95 33.37
CA VAL A 958 -42.96 -7.38 33.00
C VAL A 958 -43.18 -6.27 31.96
N ARG A 959 -42.67 -5.06 32.24
CA ARG A 959 -42.56 -4.00 31.23
C ARG A 959 -41.13 -3.50 31.13
N VAL A 960 -40.73 -3.16 29.91
CA VAL A 960 -39.44 -2.58 29.59
C VAL A 960 -39.65 -1.27 28.86
N SER A 961 -39.06 -0.18 29.33
CA SER A 961 -38.98 1.07 28.58
C SER A 961 -37.53 1.43 28.32
N PHE A 962 -37.22 1.96 27.15
CA PHE A 962 -35.89 2.44 26.80
C PHE A 962 -36.01 3.63 25.87
N GLU A 963 -34.98 4.48 25.88
CA GLU A 963 -34.81 5.54 24.90
C GLU A 963 -33.91 5.06 23.77
N HIS A 964 -34.22 5.45 22.54
CA HIS A 964 -33.37 5.14 21.41
C HIS A 964 -33.43 6.18 20.29
N ARG A 965 -32.41 6.18 19.44
CA ARG A 965 -32.39 6.85 18.13
C ARG A 965 -31.62 5.97 17.15
N TYR A 966 -32.04 5.92 15.89
CA TYR A 966 -31.38 5.07 14.90
C TYR A 966 -31.40 5.65 13.50
N SER A 967 -30.39 5.28 12.72
CA SER A 967 -30.19 5.63 11.32
C SER A 967 -29.41 4.50 10.63
N PHE A 968 -30.11 3.68 9.84
CA PHE A 968 -29.55 2.55 9.12
C PHE A 968 -29.58 2.75 7.60
N GLU A 969 -28.72 2.05 6.87
CA GLU A 969 -28.64 2.09 5.42
C GLU A 969 -30.02 1.88 4.77
N TYR A 970 -30.47 2.94 4.10
CA TYR A 970 -31.74 2.97 3.42
C TYR A 970 -31.65 3.79 2.14
N SER A 971 -31.77 3.13 0.99
CA SER A 971 -31.74 3.79 -0.32
C SER A 971 -32.75 3.16 -1.28
N ASP A 972 -33.29 3.98 -2.18
CA ASP A 972 -34.25 3.56 -3.21
C ASP A 972 -35.46 2.76 -2.71
N GLY A 973 -35.90 3.03 -1.48
CA GLY A 973 -37.03 2.34 -0.85
C GLY A 973 -36.69 0.96 -0.28
N THR A 974 -35.41 0.61 -0.20
CA THR A 974 -34.89 -0.65 0.33
C THR A 974 -34.13 -0.36 1.61
N ALA A 975 -34.48 -1.08 2.68
CA ALA A 975 -33.75 -1.09 3.94
C ALA A 975 -32.72 -2.20 3.89
N TYR A 976 -31.46 -1.86 3.60
CA TYR A 976 -30.40 -2.87 3.51
C TYR A 976 -29.99 -3.31 4.91
N ASP A 977 -30.00 -2.35 5.85
CA ASP A 977 -29.64 -2.56 7.23
C ASP A 977 -30.79 -2.27 8.20
N GLY A 978 -30.67 -2.83 9.40
CA GLY A 978 -31.67 -2.62 10.43
C GLY A 978 -31.46 -3.45 11.68
N ALA A 979 -32.40 -3.32 12.60
CA ALA A 979 -32.26 -3.90 13.92
C ALA A 979 -33.54 -4.47 14.51
N VAL A 980 -33.39 -5.45 15.38
CA VAL A 980 -34.47 -6.19 16.04
C VAL A 980 -34.17 -6.37 17.53
N ILE A 981 -35.19 -6.80 18.27
CA ILE A 981 -35.11 -7.12 19.69
C ILE A 981 -35.66 -8.53 19.87
N GLU A 982 -34.95 -9.34 20.65
CA GLU A 982 -35.37 -10.70 20.95
C GLU A 982 -35.49 -10.91 22.46
N LEU A 983 -36.45 -11.74 22.85
CA LEU A 983 -36.65 -12.22 24.20
C LEU A 983 -36.16 -13.66 24.30
N VAL A 984 -35.29 -13.91 25.27
CA VAL A 984 -34.80 -15.26 25.56
C VAL A 984 -35.30 -15.69 26.94
N THR A 985 -36.09 -16.76 27.00
CA THR A 985 -36.51 -17.38 28.26
C THR A 985 -35.59 -18.54 28.62
N VAL A 986 -35.26 -18.67 29.91
CA VAL A 986 -34.29 -19.64 30.43
C VAL A 986 -34.99 -20.67 31.31
N ASP A 987 -34.79 -21.96 31.03
CA ASP A 987 -35.21 -23.10 31.86
C ASP A 987 -34.02 -24.03 32.11
N GLY A 988 -33.35 -23.86 33.26
CA GLY A 988 -32.09 -24.54 33.56
C GLY A 988 -30.98 -24.12 32.59
N ASP A 989 -30.43 -25.09 31.84
CA ASP A 989 -29.42 -24.85 30.80
C ASP A 989 -30.04 -24.62 29.40
N SER A 990 -31.37 -24.66 29.28
CA SER A 990 -32.07 -24.50 28.00
C SER A 990 -32.53 -23.06 27.80
N GLU A 991 -32.27 -22.52 26.62
CA GLU A 991 -32.65 -21.16 26.24
C GLU A 991 -33.59 -21.21 25.02
N LEU A 992 -34.71 -20.48 25.08
CA LEU A 992 -35.67 -20.35 23.99
C LEU A 992 -35.72 -18.90 23.55
N LEU A 993 -35.31 -18.66 22.29
CA LEU A 993 -35.28 -17.36 21.63
C LEU A 993 -36.59 -17.14 20.86
N ARG A 994 -37.20 -15.97 21.06
CA ARG A 994 -38.37 -15.51 20.31
C ARG A 994 -38.23 -14.02 19.97
N ASP A 995 -38.82 -13.60 18.86
CA ASP A 995 -38.84 -12.19 18.47
C ASP A 995 -39.73 -11.39 19.45
N ILE A 996 -39.32 -10.18 19.84
CA ILE A 996 -40.08 -9.39 20.83
C ILE A 996 -41.48 -9.04 20.34
N SER A 997 -41.67 -8.96 19.01
CA SER A 997 -42.96 -8.64 18.38
C SER A 997 -44.03 -9.70 18.64
N GLU A 998 -43.65 -10.90 19.10
CA GLU A 998 -44.58 -11.93 19.54
C GLU A 998 -45.26 -11.60 20.88
N PHE A 999 -44.69 -10.68 21.67
CA PHE A 999 -45.13 -10.35 23.04
C PHE A 999 -45.60 -8.91 23.18
N ALA A 1000 -44.93 -7.98 22.50
CA ALA A 1000 -45.22 -6.55 22.57
C ALA A 1000 -45.18 -5.91 21.17
N SER A 1001 -45.52 -4.63 21.09
CA SER A 1001 -45.38 -3.85 19.86
C SER A 1001 -44.11 -3.01 19.94
N PRO A 1002 -42.98 -3.43 19.33
CA PRO A 1002 -41.74 -2.67 19.35
C PRO A 1002 -41.76 -1.41 18.48
N SER A 1003 -42.81 -1.21 17.67
CA SER A 1003 -42.89 -0.09 16.73
C SER A 1003 -41.83 -0.15 15.62
N TYR A 1004 -41.54 -1.38 15.15
CA TYR A 1004 -40.75 -1.61 13.93
C TYR A 1004 -41.31 -0.82 12.74
N THR A 1005 -40.41 -0.27 11.94
CA THR A 1005 -40.72 0.69 10.87
C THR A 1005 -40.72 0.07 9.48
N GLY A 1006 -40.23 -1.16 9.33
CA GLY A 1006 -40.32 -1.90 8.07
C GLY A 1006 -39.55 -3.21 8.07
N VAL A 1007 -39.53 -3.86 6.91
CA VAL A 1007 -38.82 -5.13 6.68
C VAL A 1007 -37.38 -4.87 6.28
N ILE A 1008 -36.44 -5.52 6.96
CA ILE A 1008 -35.02 -5.56 6.61
C ILE A 1008 -34.88 -6.38 5.31
N ALA A 1009 -34.30 -5.78 4.29
CA ALA A 1009 -34.10 -6.32 2.95
C ALA A 1009 -32.59 -6.49 2.66
N GLY A 1010 -32.20 -6.64 1.38
CA GLY A 1010 -30.81 -6.95 1.00
C GLY A 1010 -30.54 -8.45 0.85
N THR A 1011 -29.38 -8.85 0.31
CA THR A 1011 -29.02 -10.28 0.10
C THR A 1011 -28.05 -10.82 1.15
N ASP A 1012 -27.31 -9.94 1.81
CA ASP A 1012 -26.16 -10.31 2.65
C ASP A 1012 -26.32 -9.88 4.12
N ASN A 1013 -27.45 -9.24 4.46
CA ASN A 1013 -27.80 -8.91 5.85
C ASN A 1013 -28.30 -10.16 6.62
N PRO A 1014 -27.71 -10.52 7.78
CA PRO A 1014 -28.13 -11.68 8.57
C PRO A 1014 -29.55 -11.62 9.13
N LEU A 1015 -30.16 -10.43 9.18
CA LEU A 1015 -31.54 -10.19 9.62
C LEU A 1015 -32.55 -10.08 8.46
N MET A 1016 -32.12 -10.32 7.22
CA MET A 1016 -32.96 -10.24 6.02
C MET A 1016 -34.32 -10.94 6.21
N GLY A 1017 -35.38 -10.23 5.84
CA GLY A 1017 -36.76 -10.72 5.84
C GLY A 1017 -37.50 -10.53 7.16
N ARG A 1018 -36.86 -9.99 8.21
CA ARG A 1018 -37.50 -9.67 9.49
C ARG A 1018 -38.09 -8.26 9.47
N GLU A 1019 -39.21 -8.07 10.16
CA GLU A 1019 -39.67 -6.73 10.54
C GLU A 1019 -38.73 -6.20 11.63
N GLY A 1020 -38.28 -4.95 11.49
CA GLY A 1020 -37.30 -4.33 12.37
C GLY A 1020 -37.34 -2.80 12.33
N TYR A 1021 -36.43 -2.18 13.08
CA TYR A 1021 -36.10 -0.76 12.92
C TYR A 1021 -35.23 -0.61 11.67
N VAL A 1022 -35.71 0.16 10.70
CA VAL A 1022 -35.03 0.40 9.43
C VAL A 1022 -35.05 1.88 9.06
N GLY A 1023 -34.05 2.33 8.30
CA GLY A 1023 -33.89 3.74 7.95
C GLY A 1023 -33.69 4.62 9.19
N LYS A 1024 -34.37 5.76 9.26
CA LYS A 1024 -34.27 6.72 10.37
C LYS A 1024 -35.52 6.72 11.23
N ASN A 1025 -35.37 6.80 12.54
CA ASN A 1025 -36.53 7.07 13.41
C ASN A 1025 -37.12 8.46 13.08
N PRO A 1026 -38.45 8.66 13.17
CA PRO A 1026 -39.11 9.90 12.74
C PRO A 1026 -38.56 11.18 13.39
N GLY A 1027 -38.07 11.09 14.62
CA GLY A 1027 -37.49 12.20 15.39
C GLY A 1027 -36.00 12.43 15.18
N TYR A 1028 -35.29 11.60 14.38
CA TYR A 1028 -33.83 11.65 14.27
C TYR A 1028 -33.30 13.08 13.98
N PRO A 1029 -32.29 13.58 14.71
CA PRO A 1029 -31.43 12.87 15.68
C PRO A 1029 -31.95 12.83 17.13
N ALA A 1030 -33.19 13.24 17.40
CA ALA A 1030 -33.75 13.16 18.76
C ALA A 1030 -34.07 11.71 19.16
N THR A 1031 -33.95 11.43 20.46
CA THR A 1031 -34.35 10.16 21.05
C THR A 1031 -35.87 10.02 21.15
N GLU A 1032 -36.34 8.79 21.03
CA GLU A 1032 -37.73 8.38 21.23
C GLU A 1032 -37.78 7.32 22.33
N THR A 1033 -38.83 7.36 23.17
CA THR A 1033 -39.04 6.35 24.20
C THR A 1033 -39.94 5.23 23.67
N VAL A 1034 -39.46 3.99 23.72
CA VAL A 1034 -40.25 2.78 23.44
C VAL A 1034 -40.64 2.13 24.76
N THR A 1035 -41.87 1.62 24.86
CA THR A 1035 -42.33 0.83 26.01
C THR A 1035 -42.94 -0.48 25.53
N LEU A 1036 -42.37 -1.59 25.99
CA LEU A 1036 -42.77 -2.96 25.71
C LEU A 1036 -43.49 -3.53 26.93
N ASP A 1037 -44.77 -3.89 26.79
CA ASP A 1037 -45.51 -4.64 27.82
C ASP A 1037 -45.47 -6.12 27.46
N LEU A 1038 -44.66 -6.90 28.17
CA LEU A 1038 -44.46 -8.33 27.93
C LEU A 1038 -45.50 -9.19 28.68
N GLY A 1039 -46.39 -8.56 29.45
CA GLY A 1039 -47.46 -9.22 30.17
C GLY A 1039 -46.98 -10.21 31.25
N ASP A 1040 -47.85 -11.18 31.56
CA ASP A 1040 -47.65 -12.16 32.65
C ASP A 1040 -47.07 -13.50 32.16
N GLU A 1041 -46.75 -13.65 30.86
CA GLU A 1041 -46.27 -14.93 30.31
C GLU A 1041 -44.92 -15.37 30.89
N LEU A 1042 -44.13 -14.39 31.35
CA LEU A 1042 -42.83 -14.61 31.97
C LEU A 1042 -42.93 -14.89 33.47
N ALA A 1043 -44.11 -14.92 34.09
CA ALA A 1043 -44.26 -14.93 35.54
C ALA A 1043 -43.39 -16.01 36.23
N GLY A 1044 -42.45 -15.56 37.06
CA GLY A 1044 -41.52 -16.40 37.83
C GLY A 1044 -40.37 -17.04 37.03
N GLN A 1045 -40.28 -16.82 35.71
CA GLN A 1045 -39.21 -17.33 34.84
C GLN A 1045 -37.98 -16.42 34.86
N GLU A 1046 -36.84 -16.98 34.46
CA GLU A 1046 -35.64 -16.21 34.13
C GLU A 1046 -35.63 -15.88 32.63
N PHE A 1047 -35.17 -14.68 32.29
CA PHE A 1047 -35.12 -14.22 30.90
C PHE A 1047 -34.03 -13.16 30.69
N TYR A 1048 -33.72 -12.85 29.44
CA TYR A 1048 -32.92 -11.69 29.07
C TYR A 1048 -33.33 -11.18 27.68
N LEU A 1049 -32.99 -9.92 27.37
CA LEU A 1049 -33.25 -9.32 26.06
C LEU A 1049 -31.96 -9.21 25.25
N ARG A 1050 -32.11 -9.26 23.92
CA ARG A 1050 -31.05 -9.04 22.93
C ARG A 1050 -31.46 -7.95 21.98
N PHE A 1051 -30.66 -6.89 21.88
CA PHE A 1051 -30.79 -5.83 20.88
C PHE A 1051 -29.79 -6.13 19.79
N ILE A 1052 -30.25 -6.28 18.55
CA ILE A 1052 -29.47 -6.88 17.48
C ILE A 1052 -29.45 -5.96 16.27
N ILE A 1053 -28.25 -5.61 15.80
CA ILE A 1053 -28.04 -4.94 14.52
C ILE A 1053 -27.59 -5.98 13.52
N GLY A 1054 -28.18 -5.94 12.33
CA GLY A 1054 -27.71 -6.67 11.16
C GLY A 1054 -27.28 -5.67 10.11
N THR A 1055 -26.07 -5.84 9.57
CA THR A 1055 -25.51 -5.01 8.51
C THR A 1055 -25.13 -5.83 7.28
N ASP A 1056 -24.98 -5.18 6.14
CA ASP A 1056 -24.47 -5.75 4.90
C ASP A 1056 -23.15 -5.05 4.46
N PRO A 1057 -22.44 -5.51 3.40
CA PRO A 1057 -21.17 -4.94 2.98
C PRO A 1057 -21.30 -3.61 2.20
N GLY A 1058 -22.48 -2.98 2.23
CA GLY A 1058 -22.87 -1.79 1.49
C GLY A 1058 -22.37 -0.48 2.10
N THR A 1059 -23.26 0.50 2.23
CA THR A 1059 -22.93 1.87 2.67
C THR A 1059 -23.14 2.00 4.17
N SER A 1060 -22.19 2.57 4.91
CA SER A 1060 -22.40 2.87 6.33
C SER A 1060 -23.30 4.10 6.58
N ASP A 1061 -24.08 4.06 7.67
CA ASP A 1061 -24.76 5.22 8.28
C ASP A 1061 -24.38 5.32 9.79
N GLN A 1062 -25.20 5.94 10.63
CA GLN A 1062 -24.88 6.20 12.04
C GLN A 1062 -25.22 5.04 12.98
N GLY A 1063 -26.11 4.11 12.63
CA GLY A 1063 -26.43 2.97 13.50
C GLY A 1063 -27.48 3.27 14.57
N TRP A 1064 -27.40 2.61 15.73
CA TRP A 1064 -28.44 2.60 16.77
C TRP A 1064 -27.88 2.90 18.15
N THR A 1065 -28.42 3.94 18.77
CA THR A 1065 -28.15 4.26 20.18
C THR A 1065 -29.32 3.83 21.07
N ILE A 1066 -29.00 3.23 22.21
CA ILE A 1066 -29.95 2.81 23.26
C ILE A 1066 -29.50 3.39 24.59
N ASP A 1067 -30.47 3.90 25.35
CA ASP A 1067 -30.24 4.53 26.65
C ASP A 1067 -31.43 4.35 27.61
N ASN A 1068 -31.23 4.60 28.90
CA ASN A 1068 -32.27 4.71 29.94
C ASN A 1068 -33.25 3.51 29.97
N VAL A 1069 -32.71 2.29 30.07
CA VAL A 1069 -33.47 1.03 30.00
C VAL A 1069 -34.06 0.67 31.37
N ALA A 1070 -35.36 0.92 31.55
CA ALA A 1070 -36.09 0.64 32.78
C ALA A 1070 -36.94 -0.63 32.71
N PHE A 1071 -36.84 -1.47 33.74
CA PHE A 1071 -37.66 -2.66 33.93
C PHE A 1071 -38.63 -2.50 35.09
N THR A 1072 -39.86 -2.98 34.92
CA THR A 1072 -40.84 -3.18 36.01
C THR A 1072 -41.35 -4.61 35.99
N GLY A 1073 -41.89 -5.10 37.11
CA GLY A 1073 -42.36 -6.48 37.22
C GLY A 1073 -41.23 -7.53 37.28
N ILE A 1074 -40.01 -7.14 37.66
CA ILE A 1074 -38.87 -8.03 37.89
C ILE A 1074 -38.53 -8.14 39.39
N VAL A 1075 -37.79 -9.18 39.75
CA VAL A 1075 -37.32 -9.42 41.13
C VAL A 1075 -35.90 -8.89 41.29
N GLY A 1076 -35.68 -8.10 42.34
CA GLY A 1076 -34.37 -7.53 42.64
C GLY A 1076 -34.09 -6.24 41.87
N LYS A 1077 -32.84 -5.81 41.93
CA LYS A 1077 -32.31 -4.60 41.29
C LYS A 1077 -31.04 -5.02 40.58
N PRO A 1078 -31.10 -5.41 39.30
CA PRO A 1078 -29.97 -6.05 38.63
C PRO A 1078 -28.95 -5.06 38.06
N PHE A 1079 -29.28 -3.77 38.00
CA PHE A 1079 -28.45 -2.76 37.35
C PHE A 1079 -27.71 -1.90 38.36
N PRO A 1080 -26.48 -1.46 38.03
CA PRO A 1080 -25.77 -0.47 38.81
C PRO A 1080 -26.47 0.89 38.73
N SER A 1081 -26.19 1.77 39.68
CA SER A 1081 -26.55 3.18 39.58
C SER A 1081 -25.45 4.04 40.16
N GLN A 1082 -25.23 5.20 39.54
CA GLN A 1082 -24.40 6.24 40.12
C GLN A 1082 -25.07 6.85 41.34
N VAL A 1083 -24.31 6.99 42.41
CA VAL A 1083 -24.70 7.75 43.59
C VAL A 1083 -23.59 8.74 43.92
N GLY A 1084 -23.96 9.82 44.57
CA GLY A 1084 -22.99 10.74 45.11
C GLY A 1084 -22.08 10.13 46.17
N ASP A 1085 -20.77 10.37 46.09
CA ASP A 1085 -19.85 9.99 47.17
C ASP A 1085 -20.11 10.83 48.44
N ASP A 1086 -20.15 10.16 49.59
CA ASP A 1086 -20.45 10.76 50.91
C ASP A 1086 -19.16 11.30 51.61
N GLY A 1087 -17.98 11.11 51.00
CA GLY A 1087 -16.72 11.76 51.36
C GLY A 1087 -16.07 11.29 52.67
N ASP A 1088 -16.28 10.04 53.08
CA ASP A 1088 -15.78 9.50 54.35
C ASP A 1088 -14.48 8.66 54.20
N CYS A 1089 -13.34 9.33 54.02
CA CYS A 1089 -12.01 8.68 54.02
C CYS A 1089 -11.52 8.21 55.42
N SER A 1090 -12.40 7.88 56.37
CA SER A 1090 -12.03 7.65 57.79
C SER A 1090 -11.58 6.22 58.16
N GLY A 1091 -11.32 5.34 57.19
CA GLY A 1091 -10.80 3.97 57.41
C GLY A 1091 -9.33 3.77 56.99
N GLU A 1092 -8.48 3.34 57.92
CA GLU A 1092 -7.02 3.19 57.84
C GLU A 1092 -6.37 2.50 56.59
N GLY A 1093 -5.61 3.28 55.79
CA GLY A 1093 -4.23 3.05 55.26
C GLY A 1093 -3.90 1.90 54.27
N PRO A 1094 -2.83 2.04 53.43
CA PRO A 1094 -1.54 2.61 53.84
C PRO A 1094 -1.10 3.86 53.07
N ASP A 1095 -0.21 4.61 53.73
CA ASP A 1095 0.59 5.71 53.19
C ASP A 1095 0.98 5.51 51.72
N MET A 1096 0.66 6.50 50.87
CA MET A 1096 1.34 6.69 49.60
C MET A 1096 2.84 6.87 49.87
N GLU A 1097 3.63 5.82 49.61
CA GLU A 1097 5.09 5.91 49.62
C GLU A 1097 5.50 6.95 48.56
N ILE A 1098 5.95 8.11 49.04
CA ILE A 1098 6.58 9.14 48.22
C ILE A 1098 7.80 8.50 47.56
N HIS A 1099 7.70 8.13 46.28
CA HIS A 1099 8.87 7.84 45.47
C HIS A 1099 9.62 9.14 45.18
N SER A 1100 10.38 9.61 46.17
CA SER A 1100 11.33 10.69 45.98
C SER A 1100 12.44 10.20 45.04
N GLY A 1101 12.36 10.61 43.77
CA GLY A 1101 13.46 10.50 42.81
C GLY A 1101 14.68 11.28 43.31
N GLY A 1102 15.55 10.62 44.06
CA GLY A 1102 16.80 11.17 44.56
C GLY A 1102 17.92 11.13 43.51
N GLY A 1103 17.91 12.08 42.57
CA GLY A 1103 19.11 12.47 41.83
C GLY A 1103 20.02 13.32 42.72
N GLY A 1104 21.28 12.92 42.92
CA GLY A 1104 22.21 13.71 43.73
C GLY A 1104 23.67 13.24 43.66
N CYS A 1105 24.39 13.77 42.66
CA CYS A 1105 25.85 13.80 42.49
C CYS A 1105 26.63 14.32 43.71
N CYS A 1106 27.85 13.80 44.02
CA CYS A 1106 29.01 14.54 44.59
C CYS A 1106 30.25 13.67 44.93
N ASP A 1107 31.37 13.89 44.21
CA ASP A 1107 32.77 13.38 44.17
C ASP A 1107 33.63 13.02 45.40
N ALA A 1108 34.50 12.01 45.19
CA ALA A 1108 35.92 11.84 45.64
C ALA A 1108 36.31 11.41 47.09
N GLY A 1109 37.33 10.54 47.17
CA GLY A 1109 38.33 10.54 48.27
C GLY A 1109 38.96 9.22 48.75
N SER A 1110 39.92 8.68 48.00
CA SER A 1110 41.19 7.99 48.39
C SER A 1110 41.31 6.89 49.49
N ALA A 1111 42.12 5.88 49.10
CA ALA A 1111 43.14 5.15 49.84
C ALA A 1111 42.78 3.86 50.63
N GLY A 1112 43.13 2.72 50.01
CA GLY A 1112 44.18 1.83 50.54
C GLY A 1112 43.77 0.62 51.37
N GLY A 1113 44.22 -0.56 50.94
CA GLY A 1113 44.58 -1.65 51.86
C GLY A 1113 43.92 -3.00 51.61
N SER A 1114 44.60 -3.80 50.78
CA SER A 1114 44.94 -5.20 51.03
C SER A 1114 43.89 -6.13 51.64
N GLY A 1115 43.44 -7.08 50.82
CA GLY A 1115 42.83 -8.29 51.32
C GLY A 1115 43.78 -9.08 52.24
N ALA A 1116 43.17 -9.85 53.12
CA ALA A 1116 43.36 -11.30 53.24
C ALA A 1116 43.29 -11.77 54.70
N LEU A 1117 42.27 -12.60 54.92
CA LEU A 1117 42.29 -13.79 55.77
C LEU A 1117 42.47 -13.61 57.29
N SER A 1118 41.52 -14.17 58.03
CA SER A 1118 41.75 -15.52 58.59
C SER A 1118 40.46 -16.17 59.10
N LEU A 1119 40.04 -17.19 58.37
CA LEU A 1119 39.21 -18.30 58.84
C LEU A 1119 40.16 -19.50 58.87
N VAL A 1120 40.58 -20.01 60.04
CA VAL A 1120 41.07 -21.40 60.17
C VAL A 1120 40.95 -21.92 61.60
N ALA A 1121 40.13 -22.97 61.75
CA ALA A 1121 40.37 -24.21 62.53
C ALA A 1121 39.20 -25.15 62.18
N LEU A 1122 39.28 -26.47 61.94
CA LEU A 1122 40.33 -27.47 62.00
C LEU A 1122 39.85 -28.69 61.15
N ALA A 1123 40.80 -29.48 60.65
CA ALA A 1123 40.67 -30.46 59.57
C ALA A 1123 40.25 -31.90 59.98
N LEU A 1124 39.73 -32.67 59.00
CA LEU A 1124 39.81 -34.14 58.94
C LEU A 1124 40.93 -34.58 57.95
N VAL A 1125 42.14 -34.64 58.50
CA VAL A 1125 43.29 -35.53 58.28
C VAL A 1125 43.46 -36.31 56.94
N LEU A 1126 44.36 -35.76 56.10
CA LEU A 1126 45.56 -36.38 55.48
C LEU A 1126 45.44 -37.68 54.63
N ARG A 1127 45.77 -37.61 53.33
CA ARG A 1127 47.14 -37.89 52.78
C ARG A 1127 47.22 -37.91 51.24
N ARG A 1128 48.29 -37.23 50.75
CA ARG A 1128 49.20 -37.56 49.62
C ARG A 1128 48.65 -37.34 48.20
N ARG A 1129 49.40 -36.77 47.23
CA ARG A 1129 50.85 -36.50 47.07
C ARG A 1129 50.98 -35.46 45.93
N ARG A 1130 51.82 -34.42 46.10
CA ARG A 1130 53.06 -34.17 45.32
C ARG A 1130 52.85 -34.34 43.80
N ARG A 1131 52.97 -33.32 42.96
CA ARG A 1131 54.06 -32.34 42.85
C ARG A 1131 53.58 -31.17 42.00
#